data_AF-A0A7C6CLG5-F1
#
_entry.id   AF-A0A7C6CLG5-F1
#
_cell.length_a   1.000
_cell.length_b   1.000
_cell.length_c   1.000
_cell.angle_alpha   90.00
_cell.angle_beta   90.00
_cell.angle_gamma   90.00
#
_symmetry.space_group_name_H-M   'P 1'
#
loop_
_entity.id
_entity.type
_entity.pdbx_description
1 polymer ?
#
loop_
_entity_poly.entity_id
_entity_poly.type
_entity_poly.pdbx_seq_one_letter_code
_entity_poly.pdbx_strand_id
1 'polypeptide(L)'
;MKNRLRILAVIALLILSVFPLASCNPADRSAQPGVVGLHEVTQADGVRSVTINSRGTKLTVRSALSTGFVENNPRTTVYLFELPAGAGAELAGLEPVYSFRASAKSTWSAPLGEGSLTRLFCSYVLATKADDGSYTPVGVPVPVLNPEVLAPRAEAYPVAMSLKGLETGSVSDALSLGASQVVLDIAIEDFIATPNPADPASLDTTDYIFNGITYHFNTAQIRALDRKVATLSAESVIVYFRFTLNTHPADLPDKLACLGFADAPANARHYAINIDNEDCTGYMAALFGFFAERYTRPDRAYGFCGSFIIGSDVNDWSASNAAGSETDPQAYTDAYVRLTRLARTALVSNYAPGRVYISLGSNWNAPTDTPGGMSSSAFLAGFNATNTASGDYNWGVAASAQALDPADSSIWDDPLATGASSQYLSPANINVLTYALSKNYTFAGERRSVIVCSFGVSGDPADTSSLGNQAASYAYAYYKAAGDSDIDAFIYSPLCDSDTCNCGLYSPDGTKKPVCEVFASIDTKDDSPATAAAALAGSEFNYMYSNLSEAVRVKSAFRKEGTAAGSGKLKLSTVFDFTRGELSGFEPVCAGAGIDLYPAAGGPALRILGLGEAGVIKTGIDSRLLADAEYLVFDISHSSGEGTLTLRLSQNAKGGYLTCEATAACLPGSQTIRFDISEFAGAAARADFNLSLWLSPADKEAPHELMISSISAASEQRTAAPVLWIIVLSLLVFFILMIILALFSRLYHRIRRRRARKNSGKASTALTNREDA
;
A
#
# COMPACT_ATOMS: atom_id res chain seq x y z
N MET A 1 -55.12 -35.22 11.24
CA MET A 1 -54.07 -35.91 10.45
C MET A 1 -54.40 -35.81 8.96
N LYS A 2 -53.61 -35.13 8.11
CA LYS A 2 -53.78 -33.68 8.05
C LYS A 2 -53.52 -33.06 9.41
N ASN A 3 -52.27 -33.19 9.84
CA ASN A 3 -51.60 -32.73 11.07
C ASN A 3 -50.32 -33.58 11.16
N ARG A 4 -49.17 -32.96 10.86
CA ARG A 4 -47.77 -33.32 11.18
C ARG A 4 -46.73 -32.93 10.12
N LEU A 5 -47.12 -32.46 8.93
CA LEU A 5 -46.17 -31.92 7.92
C LEU A 5 -46.14 -30.38 7.78
N ARG A 6 -46.86 -29.64 8.65
CA ARG A 6 -46.80 -28.16 8.74
C ARG A 6 -46.01 -27.65 9.95
N ILE A 7 -45.43 -28.54 10.75
CA ILE A 7 -44.75 -28.19 12.01
C ILE A 7 -43.22 -28.11 11.87
N LEU A 8 -42.63 -28.67 10.80
CA LEU A 8 -41.19 -28.45 10.51
C LEU A 8 -40.88 -27.17 9.73
N ALA A 9 -41.86 -26.58 9.03
CA ALA A 9 -41.64 -25.37 8.23
C ALA A 9 -41.81 -24.05 9.02
N VAL A 10 -42.34 -24.11 10.24
CA VAL A 10 -42.54 -22.93 11.12
C VAL A 10 -41.44 -22.82 12.19
N ILE A 11 -40.70 -23.90 12.47
CA ILE A 11 -39.59 -23.90 13.44
C ILE A 11 -38.25 -23.48 12.78
N ALA A 12 -38.11 -23.66 11.46
CA ALA A 12 -36.92 -23.20 10.73
C ALA A 12 -36.91 -21.70 10.39
N LEU A 13 -38.05 -21.00 10.54
CA LEU A 13 -38.18 -19.56 10.27
C LEU A 13 -38.17 -18.69 11.54
N LEU A 14 -38.02 -19.30 12.73
CA LEU A 14 -38.08 -18.62 14.04
C LEU A 14 -36.76 -18.68 14.82
N ILE A 15 -35.68 -19.22 14.23
CA ILE A 15 -34.32 -19.25 14.82
C ILE A 15 -33.38 -18.24 14.12
N LEU A 16 -33.87 -17.44 13.18
CA LEU A 16 -33.08 -16.47 12.40
C LEU A 16 -33.42 -15.00 12.68
N SER A 17 -34.00 -14.69 13.84
CA SER A 17 -34.39 -13.31 14.18
C SER A 17 -34.29 -12.98 15.68
N VAL A 18 -33.23 -13.42 16.38
CA VAL A 18 -32.86 -12.89 17.70
C VAL A 18 -31.33 -12.83 17.85
N PHE A 19 -30.72 -11.86 17.17
CA PHE A 19 -29.54 -11.18 17.70
C PHE A 19 -29.87 -9.70 17.66
N PRO A 20 -29.97 -9.00 18.80
CA PRO A 20 -29.97 -7.56 18.77
C PRO A 20 -28.57 -7.13 18.34
N LEU A 21 -28.48 -6.53 17.15
CA LEU A 21 -27.41 -5.60 16.81
C LEU A 21 -27.44 -4.52 17.88
N ALA A 22 -26.56 -4.65 18.87
CA ALA A 22 -26.24 -3.58 19.79
C ALA A 22 -25.54 -2.49 18.98
N SER A 23 -26.34 -1.59 18.41
CA SER A 23 -25.96 -0.22 18.15
C SER A 23 -25.60 0.41 19.51
N CYS A 24 -24.33 0.33 19.88
CA CYS A 24 -23.79 1.15 20.96
C CYS A 24 -23.69 2.59 20.44
N ASN A 25 -24.75 3.36 20.64
CA ASN A 25 -24.59 4.79 20.88
C ASN A 25 -23.71 4.97 22.13
N PRO A 26 -22.67 5.82 22.14
CA PRO A 26 -22.01 6.18 23.38
C PRO A 26 -22.88 7.20 24.11
N ALA A 27 -23.83 6.71 24.91
CA ALA A 27 -24.42 7.49 25.98
C ALA A 27 -23.57 7.31 27.25
N ASP A 28 -23.13 8.44 27.80
CA ASP A 28 -22.64 8.67 29.17
C ASP A 28 -21.90 7.51 29.87
N ARG A 29 -20.56 7.52 29.74
CA ARG A 29 -19.69 6.94 30.78
C ARG A 29 -19.41 8.00 31.85
N SER A 30 -20.12 7.88 32.96
CA SER A 30 -19.78 8.51 34.22
C SER A 30 -18.38 8.08 34.68
N ALA A 31 -17.51 9.09 34.84
CA ALA A 31 -16.27 9.18 35.60
C ALA A 31 -15.67 7.86 36.17
N GLN A 32 -14.63 7.36 35.49
CA GLN A 32 -13.52 6.68 36.16
C GLN A 32 -12.39 7.70 36.45
N PRO A 33 -11.57 7.50 37.49
CA PRO A 33 -10.58 8.48 37.89
C PRO A 33 -9.40 8.49 36.91
N GLY A 34 -9.14 9.64 36.28
CA GLY A 34 -7.85 9.97 35.67
C GLY A 34 -7.67 9.75 34.17
N VAL A 35 -8.73 9.52 33.38
CA VAL A 35 -8.62 9.49 31.91
C VAL A 35 -8.71 10.92 31.37
N VAL A 36 -7.59 11.47 30.91
CA VAL A 36 -7.56 12.71 30.14
C VAL A 36 -8.32 12.46 28.83
N GLY A 37 -9.23 13.36 28.44
CA GLY A 37 -9.94 13.22 27.17
C GLY A 37 -8.96 13.23 25.98
N LEU A 38 -9.30 12.57 24.87
CA LEU A 38 -8.45 12.47 23.67
C LEU A 38 -8.02 13.83 23.08
N HIS A 39 -8.67 14.91 23.49
CA HIS A 39 -8.40 16.28 23.06
C HIS A 39 -8.09 17.20 24.25
N GLU A 40 -7.50 16.66 25.32
CA GLU A 40 -7.03 17.43 26.47
C GLU A 40 -5.55 17.14 26.78
N VAL A 41 -4.87 18.14 27.35
CA VAL A 41 -3.45 18.10 27.74
C VAL A 41 -3.31 18.13 29.27
N THR A 42 -2.32 17.40 29.80
CA THR A 42 -2.12 17.19 31.24
C THR A 42 -1.46 18.35 32.00
N GLN A 43 -0.88 19.35 31.32
CA GLN A 43 -0.07 20.41 31.94
C GLN A 43 -0.78 21.22 33.04
N ALA A 44 -0.24 21.29 34.27
CA ALA A 44 -0.91 21.91 35.42
C ALA A 44 -1.47 23.33 35.18
N ASP A 45 -0.66 24.18 34.56
CA ASP A 45 -0.95 25.57 34.21
C ASP A 45 -0.75 25.76 32.70
N GLY A 46 -1.75 26.26 31.97
CA GLY A 46 -1.62 26.50 30.54
C GLY A 46 -2.90 26.26 29.72
N VAL A 47 -2.74 26.11 28.42
CA VAL A 47 -3.80 25.69 27.50
C VAL A 47 -4.08 24.19 27.70
N ARG A 48 -5.36 23.82 27.83
CA ARG A 48 -5.77 22.43 28.05
C ARG A 48 -6.30 21.76 26.80
N SER A 49 -6.98 22.50 25.93
CA SER A 49 -7.51 21.96 24.69
C SER A 49 -7.68 23.06 23.65
N VAL A 50 -7.42 22.69 22.40
CA VAL A 50 -7.71 23.50 21.22
C VAL A 50 -8.49 22.60 20.27
N THR A 51 -9.78 22.89 20.09
CA THR A 51 -10.69 22.02 19.34
C THR A 51 -11.57 22.79 18.38
N ILE A 52 -11.88 22.16 17.25
CA ILE A 52 -12.79 22.64 16.23
C ILE A 52 -14.17 22.04 16.49
N ASN A 53 -15.22 22.84 16.31
CA ASN A 53 -16.60 22.36 16.43
C ASN A 53 -16.96 21.36 15.31
N SER A 54 -18.03 20.60 15.51
CA SER A 54 -18.53 19.61 14.53
C SER A 54 -18.90 20.17 13.16
N ARG A 55 -19.06 21.49 13.03
CA ARG A 55 -19.33 22.17 11.76
C ARG A 55 -18.07 22.62 11.02
N GLY A 56 -16.88 22.50 11.62
CA GLY A 56 -15.64 22.95 11.01
C GLY A 56 -15.49 24.47 10.90
N THR A 57 -16.27 25.26 11.66
CA THR A 57 -16.33 26.73 11.47
C THR A 57 -15.69 27.53 12.60
N LYS A 58 -15.56 26.93 13.79
CA LYS A 58 -15.15 27.65 15.01
C LYS A 58 -14.14 26.84 15.79
N LEU A 59 -13.04 27.49 16.15
CA LEU A 59 -12.00 26.99 17.04
C LEU A 59 -12.26 27.48 18.47
N THR A 60 -12.06 26.61 19.46
CA THR A 60 -12.21 26.92 20.89
C THR A 60 -10.94 26.53 21.64
N VAL A 61 -10.39 27.49 22.37
CA VAL A 61 -9.25 27.31 23.27
C VAL A 61 -9.76 27.29 24.70
N ARG A 62 -9.48 26.23 25.45
CA ARG A 62 -9.75 26.15 26.89
C ARG A 62 -8.44 26.12 27.64
N SER A 63 -8.39 26.86 28.73
CA SER A 63 -7.20 27.00 29.56
C SER A 63 -7.53 26.75 31.02
N ALA A 64 -6.56 26.27 31.78
CA ALA A 64 -6.69 26.09 33.22
C ALA A 64 -5.40 26.50 33.94
N LEU A 65 -5.58 27.04 35.14
CA LEU A 65 -4.50 27.38 36.06
C LEU A 65 -4.74 26.65 37.39
N SER A 66 -3.67 26.14 37.97
CA SER A 66 -3.64 25.49 39.26
C SER A 66 -4.03 26.46 40.37
N THR A 67 -4.58 25.92 41.46
CA THR A 67 -4.93 26.71 42.64
C THR A 67 -3.73 27.51 43.16
N GLY A 68 -2.55 26.86 43.20
CA GLY A 68 -1.30 27.51 43.62
C GLY A 68 -0.89 28.67 42.71
N PHE A 69 -1.06 28.53 41.39
CA PHE A 69 -0.79 29.65 40.48
C PHE A 69 -1.72 30.83 40.76
N VAL A 70 -3.02 30.59 40.87
CA VAL A 70 -4.03 31.64 41.08
C VAL A 70 -3.83 32.36 42.42
N GLU A 71 -3.58 31.62 43.49
CA GLU A 71 -3.37 32.17 44.84
C GLU A 71 -2.08 33.01 44.94
N ASN A 72 -1.02 32.60 44.25
CA ASN A 72 0.25 33.34 44.20
C ASN A 72 0.21 34.54 43.25
N ASN A 73 -0.75 34.58 42.32
CA ASN A 73 -0.84 35.60 41.26
C ASN A 73 -2.22 36.27 41.16
N PRO A 74 -2.86 36.68 42.28
CA PRO A 74 -4.30 37.05 42.28
C PRO A 74 -4.61 38.33 41.50
N ARG A 75 -3.59 39.14 41.20
CA ARG A 75 -3.70 40.38 40.40
C ARG A 75 -2.98 40.28 39.07
N THR A 76 -2.39 39.16 38.72
CA THR A 76 -1.66 39.00 37.46
C THR A 76 -2.65 38.89 36.30
N THR A 77 -2.37 39.59 35.21
CA THR A 77 -3.06 39.39 33.93
C THR A 77 -2.35 38.28 33.18
N VAL A 78 -3.12 37.31 32.68
CA VAL A 78 -2.66 36.21 31.85
C VAL A 78 -3.10 36.48 30.42
N TYR A 79 -2.20 36.23 29.48
CA TYR A 79 -2.37 36.51 28.06
C TYR A 79 -2.39 35.19 27.29
N LEU A 80 -3.22 35.11 26.25
CA LEU A 80 -3.26 33.98 25.31
C LEU A 80 -2.63 34.44 24.00
N PHE A 81 -1.66 33.67 23.52
CA PHE A 81 -1.01 33.88 22.23
C PHE A 81 -1.48 32.83 21.23
N GLU A 82 -1.72 33.27 20.00
CA GLU A 82 -1.86 32.42 18.81
C GLU A 82 -0.50 32.40 18.12
N LEU A 83 0.08 31.22 17.96
CA LEU A 83 1.38 31.01 17.34
C LEU A 83 1.17 30.54 15.90
N PRO A 84 1.97 31.04 14.94
CA PRO A 84 1.87 30.59 13.55
C PRO A 84 2.23 29.09 13.43
N ALA A 85 1.99 28.54 12.24
CA ALA A 85 2.31 27.15 11.94
C ALA A 85 3.78 26.86 12.28
N GLY A 86 4.05 25.69 12.87
CA GLY A 86 5.41 25.21 13.17
C GLY A 86 6.22 26.03 14.19
N ALA A 87 5.68 27.11 14.76
CA ALA A 87 6.39 27.92 15.74
C ALA A 87 6.52 27.23 17.11
N GLY A 88 7.67 27.45 17.74
CA GLY A 88 7.92 27.12 19.15
C GLY A 88 7.27 28.11 20.12
N ALA A 89 7.67 28.08 21.40
CA ALA A 89 7.11 28.95 22.44
C ALA A 89 7.68 30.38 22.45
N GLU A 90 8.27 30.85 21.33
CA GLU A 90 8.80 32.19 21.22
C GLU A 90 7.67 33.21 21.00
N LEU A 91 7.63 34.24 21.85
CA LEU A 91 6.54 35.24 21.86
C LEU A 91 6.99 36.62 21.37
N ALA A 92 8.29 36.78 21.06
CA ALA A 92 8.83 38.05 20.62
C ALA A 92 8.19 38.49 19.30
N GLY A 93 7.71 39.73 19.24
CA GLY A 93 7.04 40.28 18.05
C GLY A 93 5.59 39.84 17.85
N LEU A 94 5.05 38.94 18.69
CA LEU A 94 3.64 38.55 18.66
C LEU A 94 2.80 39.40 19.60
N GLU A 95 1.52 39.55 19.28
CA GLU A 95 0.53 40.22 20.13
C GLU A 95 -0.48 39.18 20.69
N PRO A 96 -0.93 39.33 21.95
CA PRO A 96 -1.88 38.40 22.53
C PRO A 96 -3.26 38.56 21.90
N VAL A 97 -3.91 37.44 21.56
CA VAL A 97 -5.26 37.41 20.98
C VAL A 97 -6.36 37.53 22.03
N TYR A 98 -6.02 37.33 23.31
CA TYR A 98 -6.94 37.41 24.43
C TYR A 98 -6.19 37.61 25.74
N SER A 99 -6.83 38.21 26.75
CA SER A 99 -6.28 38.33 28.10
C SER A 99 -7.38 38.22 29.16
N PHE A 100 -7.01 37.76 30.34
CA PHE A 100 -7.92 37.57 31.47
C PHE A 100 -7.16 37.67 32.80
N ARG A 101 -7.88 37.94 33.90
CA ARG A 101 -7.28 37.87 35.24
C ARG A 101 -7.03 36.41 35.61
N ALA A 102 -5.91 36.14 36.29
CA ALA A 102 -5.58 34.80 36.77
C ALA A 102 -6.79 34.16 37.47
N SER A 103 -7.26 33.05 36.89
CA SER A 103 -8.47 32.34 37.33
C SER A 103 -8.35 30.87 36.92
N ALA A 104 -9.03 29.99 37.66
CA ALA A 104 -8.86 28.55 37.52
C ALA A 104 -9.18 28.01 36.11
N LYS A 105 -10.10 28.66 35.39
CA LYS A 105 -10.50 28.27 34.02
C LYS A 105 -10.75 29.50 33.16
N SER A 106 -10.39 29.39 31.90
CA SER A 106 -10.65 30.41 30.89
C SER A 106 -11.02 29.75 29.56
N THR A 107 -11.79 30.45 28.72
CA THR A 107 -12.18 29.97 27.40
C THR A 107 -12.20 31.13 26.42
N TRP A 108 -11.60 30.90 25.25
CA TRP A 108 -11.60 31.81 24.12
C TRP A 108 -12.02 31.07 22.87
N SER A 109 -12.50 31.79 21.85
CA SER A 109 -12.84 31.19 20.57
C SER A 109 -12.75 32.16 19.42
N ALA A 110 -12.45 31.64 18.24
CA ALA A 110 -12.40 32.39 16.98
C ALA A 110 -12.99 31.56 15.81
N PRO A 111 -13.33 32.21 14.69
CA PRO A 111 -13.56 31.51 13.42
C PRO A 111 -12.32 30.69 13.03
N LEU A 112 -12.52 29.49 12.49
CA LEU A 112 -11.41 28.65 12.02
C LEU A 112 -10.66 29.30 10.84
N GLY A 113 -11.42 29.87 9.90
CA GLY A 113 -10.88 30.56 8.73
C GLY A 113 -11.32 32.02 8.67
N GLU A 114 -10.46 32.85 8.09
CA GLU A 114 -10.69 34.28 7.87
C GLU A 114 -10.14 34.66 6.49
N GLY A 115 -11.03 34.69 5.48
CA GLY A 115 -10.62 34.77 4.08
C GLY A 115 -9.79 33.54 3.67
N SER A 116 -8.56 33.76 3.24
CA SER A 116 -7.58 32.71 2.89
C SER A 116 -6.72 32.23 4.05
N LEU A 117 -6.85 32.85 5.24
CA LEU A 117 -6.11 32.47 6.44
C LEU A 117 -6.84 31.35 7.16
N THR A 118 -6.09 30.36 7.66
CA THR A 118 -6.61 29.27 8.49
C THR A 118 -5.86 29.17 9.82
N ARG A 119 -6.62 29.02 10.91
CA ARG A 119 -6.09 28.73 12.26
C ARG A 119 -5.87 27.25 12.50
N LEU A 120 -6.09 26.40 11.49
CA LEU A 120 -5.95 24.94 11.60
C LEU A 120 -4.53 24.52 12.02
N PHE A 121 -3.51 25.21 11.51
CA PHE A 121 -2.10 24.90 11.77
C PHE A 121 -1.51 25.71 12.94
N CYS A 122 -2.30 26.59 13.57
CA CYS A 122 -1.85 27.40 14.69
C CYS A 122 -1.76 26.57 15.98
N SER A 123 -0.90 27.04 16.88
CA SER A 123 -0.83 26.57 18.27
C SER A 123 -1.13 27.70 19.24
N TYR A 124 -1.46 27.36 20.48
CA TYR A 124 -1.87 28.33 21.48
C TYR A 124 -1.13 28.12 22.79
N VAL A 125 -0.65 29.20 23.39
CA VAL A 125 0.07 29.18 24.66
C VAL A 125 -0.35 30.35 25.54
N LEU A 126 -0.35 30.15 26.87
CA LEU A 126 -0.56 31.24 27.81
C LEU A 126 0.76 31.94 28.10
N ALA A 127 0.72 33.18 28.58
CA ALA A 127 1.88 33.88 29.09
C ALA A 127 1.53 34.86 30.22
N THR A 128 2.51 35.15 31.07
CA THR A 128 2.52 36.31 31.96
C THR A 128 3.41 37.41 31.40
N LYS A 129 3.18 38.65 31.82
CA LYS A 129 3.98 39.80 31.42
C LYS A 129 4.89 40.21 32.57
N ALA A 130 6.19 40.31 32.30
CA ALA A 130 7.17 40.82 33.24
C ALA A 130 7.17 42.35 33.28
N ASP A 131 7.85 42.94 34.28
CA ASP A 131 7.90 44.39 34.49
C ASP A 131 8.60 45.13 33.34
N ASP A 132 9.54 44.46 32.65
CA ASP A 132 10.23 44.99 31.46
C ASP A 132 9.36 44.94 30.19
N GLY A 133 8.14 44.39 30.30
CA GLY A 133 7.18 44.27 29.22
C GLY A 133 7.31 42.98 28.40
N SER A 134 8.31 42.14 28.66
CA SER A 134 8.46 40.84 28.00
C SER A 134 7.39 39.85 28.46
N TYR A 135 7.07 38.87 27.60
CA TYR A 135 6.12 37.81 27.92
C TYR A 135 6.86 36.50 28.21
N THR A 136 6.46 35.82 29.29
CA THR A 136 6.98 34.50 29.66
C THR A 136 5.89 33.45 29.49
N PRO A 137 6.10 32.41 28.66
CA PRO A 137 5.13 31.33 28.47
C PRO A 137 4.74 30.63 29.79
N VAL A 138 3.48 30.23 29.88
CA VAL A 138 2.91 29.40 30.95
C VAL A 138 2.38 28.11 30.33
N GLY A 139 3.11 27.02 30.58
CA GLY A 139 2.90 25.74 29.90
C GLY A 139 3.56 25.68 28.52
N VAL A 140 3.24 24.64 27.76
CA VAL A 140 3.69 24.44 26.38
C VAL A 140 2.61 24.87 25.38
N PRO A 141 3.01 25.21 24.13
CA PRO A 141 2.07 25.40 23.03
C PRO A 141 1.22 24.15 22.78
N VAL A 142 -0.07 24.37 22.56
CA VAL A 142 -1.04 23.31 22.24
C VAL A 142 -1.62 23.56 20.84
N PRO A 143 -1.41 22.64 19.87
CA PRO A 143 -1.99 22.72 18.52
C PRO A 143 -3.46 22.29 18.52
N VAL A 144 -4.13 22.40 17.37
CA VAL A 144 -5.46 21.81 17.17
C VAL A 144 -5.42 20.29 17.36
N LEU A 145 -6.23 19.78 18.28
CA LEU A 145 -6.19 18.37 18.71
C LEU A 145 -7.17 17.45 17.97
N ASN A 146 -8.12 18.00 17.21
CA ASN A 146 -9.16 17.23 16.51
C ASN A 146 -9.35 17.61 15.01
N PRO A 147 -8.27 17.74 14.21
CA PRO A 147 -8.39 18.11 12.80
C PRO A 147 -9.25 17.13 11.98
N GLU A 148 -9.39 15.87 12.41
CA GLU A 148 -10.23 14.85 11.76
C GLU A 148 -11.70 15.25 11.61
N VAL A 149 -12.18 16.21 12.41
CA VAL A 149 -13.56 16.74 12.26
C VAL A 149 -13.79 17.45 10.93
N LEU A 150 -12.70 17.87 10.25
CA LEU A 150 -12.75 18.51 8.94
C LEU A 150 -12.73 17.51 7.79
N ALA A 151 -12.36 16.25 8.05
CA ALA A 151 -12.13 15.28 6.99
C ALA A 151 -13.42 15.03 6.21
N PRO A 152 -13.44 15.26 4.88
CA PRO A 152 -14.57 14.85 4.04
C PRO A 152 -14.77 13.33 4.05
N ARG A 153 -13.72 12.57 4.42
CA ARG A 153 -13.71 11.12 4.41
C ARG A 153 -13.33 10.53 5.77
N ALA A 154 -14.18 9.62 6.24
CA ALA A 154 -13.98 8.84 7.47
C ALA A 154 -14.00 7.32 7.21
N GLU A 155 -13.88 6.90 5.95
CA GLU A 155 -13.74 5.49 5.60
C GLU A 155 -12.47 4.90 6.19
N ALA A 156 -12.53 3.62 6.60
CA ALA A 156 -11.41 2.90 7.18
C ALA A 156 -10.16 2.92 6.29
N TYR A 157 -8.99 2.83 6.94
CA TYR A 157 -7.71 2.69 6.26
C TYR A 157 -7.69 1.42 5.38
N PRO A 158 -7.16 1.47 4.15
CA PRO A 158 -7.08 0.29 3.28
C PRO A 158 -6.34 -0.86 3.93
N VAL A 159 -6.82 -2.09 3.69
CA VAL A 159 -6.16 -3.31 4.18
C VAL A 159 -5.23 -3.82 3.10
N ALA A 160 -3.96 -4.04 3.44
CA ALA A 160 -2.98 -4.57 2.51
C ALA A 160 -3.31 -6.02 2.16
N MET A 161 -3.00 -6.44 0.94
CA MET A 161 -3.14 -7.84 0.55
C MET A 161 -2.17 -8.74 1.33
N SER A 162 -0.95 -8.26 1.56
CA SER A 162 0.09 -8.91 2.36
C SER A 162 1.04 -7.84 2.93
N LEU A 163 1.96 -8.25 3.82
CA LEU A 163 3.00 -7.35 4.33
C LEU A 163 4.03 -6.96 3.27
N LYS A 164 4.11 -7.71 2.16
CA LYS A 164 5.18 -7.56 1.16
C LYS A 164 5.14 -6.18 0.53
N GLY A 165 6.18 -5.39 0.75
CA GLY A 165 6.35 -4.11 0.09
C GLY A 165 7.75 -3.85 -0.43
N LEU A 166 7.85 -2.79 -1.23
CA LEU A 166 9.06 -2.42 -1.96
C LEU A 166 9.22 -0.91 -1.98
N GLU A 167 10.42 -0.42 -1.72
CA GLU A 167 10.79 0.96 -1.96
C GLU A 167 11.21 1.09 -3.43
N THR A 168 10.39 1.76 -4.25
CA THR A 168 10.72 1.94 -5.67
C THR A 168 9.89 3.03 -6.33
N GLY A 169 10.52 3.83 -7.19
CA GLY A 169 9.84 4.71 -8.12
C GLY A 169 9.30 4.02 -9.39
N SER A 170 9.67 2.75 -9.62
CA SER A 170 9.28 1.93 -10.78
C SER A 170 7.98 1.19 -10.51
N VAL A 171 6.89 1.67 -11.12
CA VAL A 171 5.57 1.02 -11.05
C VAL A 171 5.61 -0.35 -11.70
N SER A 172 6.35 -0.51 -12.80
CA SER A 172 6.45 -1.81 -13.48
C SER A 172 7.08 -2.86 -12.57
N ASP A 173 8.20 -2.55 -11.91
CA ASP A 173 8.84 -3.48 -10.98
C ASP A 173 7.97 -3.79 -9.78
N ALA A 174 7.37 -2.77 -9.15
CA ALA A 174 6.47 -2.95 -8.01
C ALA A 174 5.35 -3.94 -8.33
N LEU A 175 4.72 -3.76 -9.50
CA LEU A 175 3.66 -4.63 -9.96
C LEU A 175 4.22 -6.00 -10.34
N SER A 176 5.24 -6.09 -11.19
CA SER A 176 5.90 -7.33 -11.66
C SER A 176 6.31 -8.26 -10.51
N LEU A 177 6.87 -7.70 -9.45
CA LEU A 177 7.27 -8.40 -8.24
C LEU A 177 6.11 -8.67 -7.27
N GLY A 178 4.91 -8.19 -7.60
CA GLY A 178 3.69 -8.42 -6.86
C GLY A 178 3.68 -7.73 -5.49
N ALA A 179 4.29 -6.56 -5.35
CA ALA A 179 4.27 -5.79 -4.10
C ALA A 179 2.82 -5.45 -3.72
N SER A 180 2.47 -5.62 -2.43
CA SER A 180 1.18 -5.18 -1.87
C SER A 180 1.25 -3.73 -1.38
N GLN A 181 2.46 -3.23 -1.12
CA GLN A 181 2.71 -1.95 -0.50
C GLN A 181 3.96 -1.33 -1.14
N VAL A 182 3.96 -0.01 -1.35
CA VAL A 182 5.08 0.70 -1.96
C VAL A 182 5.39 1.96 -1.18
N VAL A 183 6.67 2.19 -0.91
CA VAL A 183 7.18 3.49 -0.46
C VAL A 183 7.66 4.26 -1.68
N LEU A 184 7.10 5.45 -1.89
CA LEU A 184 7.54 6.43 -2.88
C LEU A 184 8.23 7.58 -2.17
N ASP A 185 9.48 7.84 -2.56
CA ASP A 185 10.22 8.99 -2.07
C ASP A 185 9.78 10.27 -2.75
N ILE A 186 9.54 11.27 -1.90
CA ILE A 186 9.19 12.64 -2.26
C ILE A 186 10.36 13.52 -1.83
N ALA A 187 11.32 13.69 -2.73
CA ALA A 187 12.39 14.69 -2.58
C ALA A 187 11.74 16.08 -2.67
N ILE A 188 11.57 16.75 -1.52
CA ILE A 188 10.71 17.93 -1.40
C ILE A 188 11.13 19.06 -2.34
N GLU A 189 12.43 19.19 -2.60
CA GLU A 189 13.01 20.21 -3.48
C GLU A 189 12.58 20.05 -4.93
N ASP A 190 12.30 18.83 -5.40
CA ASP A 190 11.90 18.57 -6.79
C ASP A 190 10.45 19.01 -7.05
N PHE A 191 9.62 19.01 -6.00
CA PHE A 191 8.20 19.33 -6.08
C PHE A 191 7.91 20.81 -5.92
N ILE A 192 8.81 21.59 -5.30
CA ILE A 192 8.65 23.04 -5.15
C ILE A 192 9.25 23.73 -6.37
N ALA A 193 8.43 24.45 -7.13
CA ALA A 193 8.89 25.13 -8.32
C ALA A 193 9.66 26.42 -7.97
N THR A 194 10.70 26.69 -8.74
CA THR A 194 11.45 27.95 -8.76
C THR A 194 11.32 28.60 -10.15
N PRO A 195 10.17 29.22 -10.48
CA PRO A 195 9.93 29.75 -11.82
C PRO A 195 11.02 30.72 -12.25
N ASN A 196 11.65 30.42 -13.39
CA ASN A 196 12.71 31.21 -13.97
C ASN A 196 12.31 31.60 -15.41
N PRO A 197 12.12 32.90 -15.72
CA PRO A 197 11.79 33.35 -17.07
C PRO A 197 12.79 32.93 -18.17
N ALA A 198 14.04 32.61 -17.79
CA ALA A 198 15.06 32.12 -18.71
C ALA A 198 14.91 30.61 -19.03
N ASP A 199 14.09 29.87 -18.28
CA ASP A 199 13.75 28.47 -18.51
C ASP A 199 12.22 28.31 -18.63
N PRO A 200 11.66 28.33 -19.86
CA PRO A 200 10.22 28.21 -20.07
C PRO A 200 9.58 26.96 -19.45
N ALA A 201 10.32 25.85 -19.28
CA ALA A 201 9.78 24.65 -18.66
C ALA A 201 9.51 24.84 -17.16
N SER A 202 10.34 25.64 -16.48
CA SER A 202 10.17 26.00 -15.07
C SER A 202 8.93 26.87 -14.79
N LEU A 203 8.29 27.40 -15.84
CA LEU A 203 7.07 28.22 -15.74
C LEU A 203 5.78 27.38 -15.71
N ASP A 204 5.83 26.07 -16.01
CA ASP A 204 4.67 25.18 -15.85
C ASP A 204 4.53 24.77 -14.37
N THR A 205 3.75 25.56 -13.63
CA THR A 205 3.50 25.35 -12.20
C THR A 205 2.04 25.04 -11.88
N THR A 206 1.85 24.26 -10.85
CA THR A 206 0.55 24.03 -10.21
C THR A 206 0.49 24.90 -8.97
N ASP A 207 -0.40 25.88 -9.00
CA ASP A 207 -0.53 26.86 -7.92
C ASP A 207 -1.40 26.31 -6.79
N TYR A 208 -0.98 26.57 -5.55
CA TYR A 208 -1.71 26.22 -4.34
C TYR A 208 -1.71 27.39 -3.36
N ILE A 209 -2.89 27.83 -2.95
CA ILE A 209 -3.03 28.97 -2.03
C ILE A 209 -3.12 28.45 -0.61
N PHE A 210 -2.14 28.81 0.21
CA PHE A 210 -2.10 28.48 1.63
C PHE A 210 -1.84 29.74 2.45
N ASN A 211 -2.72 30.02 3.43
CA ASN A 211 -2.64 31.23 4.27
C ASN A 211 -2.46 32.55 3.49
N GLY A 212 -3.13 32.67 2.34
CA GLY A 212 -3.05 33.85 1.47
C GLY A 212 -1.78 33.98 0.64
N ILE A 213 -0.83 33.04 0.76
CA ILE A 213 0.37 32.95 -0.07
C ILE A 213 0.12 31.93 -1.18
N THR A 214 0.54 32.26 -2.41
CA THR A 214 0.51 31.32 -3.54
C THR A 214 1.84 30.58 -3.58
N TYR A 215 1.79 29.27 -3.37
CA TYR A 215 2.91 28.36 -3.55
C TYR A 215 2.84 27.75 -4.94
N HIS A 216 3.98 27.58 -5.58
CA HIS A 216 4.09 27.03 -6.92
C HIS A 216 4.74 25.66 -6.84
N PHE A 217 4.05 24.62 -7.30
CA PHE A 217 4.58 23.26 -7.37
C PHE A 217 4.91 22.88 -8.80
N ASN A 218 5.93 22.03 -8.98
CA ASN A 218 6.37 21.55 -10.27
C ASN A 218 5.30 20.65 -10.91
N THR A 219 4.60 21.15 -11.94
CA THR A 219 3.49 20.42 -12.59
C THR A 219 3.94 19.10 -13.19
N ALA A 220 5.15 19.04 -13.76
CA ALA A 220 5.66 17.82 -14.38
C ALA A 220 5.88 16.71 -13.34
N GLN A 221 6.50 17.06 -12.20
CA GLN A 221 6.71 16.11 -11.10
C GLN A 221 5.39 15.65 -10.48
N ILE A 222 4.43 16.55 -10.30
CA ILE A 222 3.09 16.20 -9.81
C ILE A 222 2.37 15.25 -10.77
N ARG A 223 2.33 15.54 -12.08
CA ARG A 223 1.70 14.66 -13.07
C ARG A 223 2.38 13.28 -13.13
N ALA A 224 3.70 13.22 -12.96
CA ALA A 224 4.43 11.97 -12.90
C ALA A 224 4.03 11.16 -11.66
N LEU A 225 3.94 11.80 -10.49
CA LEU A 225 3.49 11.17 -9.26
C LEU A 225 2.03 10.71 -9.33
N ASP A 226 1.12 11.52 -9.89
CA ASP A 226 -0.29 11.18 -10.08
C ASP A 226 -0.47 9.85 -10.80
N ARG A 227 0.25 9.64 -11.92
CA ARG A 227 0.15 8.39 -12.70
C ARG A 227 0.65 7.19 -11.91
N LYS A 228 1.75 7.35 -11.16
CA LYS A 228 2.29 6.29 -10.30
C LYS A 228 1.26 5.90 -9.24
N VAL A 229 0.73 6.86 -8.51
CA VAL A 229 -0.20 6.64 -7.40
C VAL A 229 -1.53 6.09 -7.90
N ALA A 230 -2.05 6.62 -9.01
CA ALA A 230 -3.28 6.13 -9.65
C ALA A 230 -3.16 4.66 -10.06
N THR A 231 -2.08 4.28 -10.74
CA THR A 231 -1.86 2.90 -11.18
C THR A 231 -1.69 1.95 -9.99
N LEU A 232 -0.83 2.29 -9.02
CA LEU A 232 -0.62 1.46 -7.83
C LEU A 232 -1.94 1.26 -7.06
N SER A 233 -2.73 2.33 -6.90
CA SER A 233 -4.03 2.27 -6.24
C SER A 233 -5.04 1.40 -7.00
N ALA A 234 -5.06 1.48 -8.34
CA ALA A 234 -5.92 0.65 -9.18
C ALA A 234 -5.63 -0.85 -9.02
N GLU A 235 -4.37 -1.18 -8.76
CA GLU A 235 -3.89 -2.54 -8.48
C GLU A 235 -3.97 -2.93 -6.99
N SER A 236 -4.71 -2.15 -6.18
CA SER A 236 -4.86 -2.37 -4.73
C SER A 236 -3.55 -2.35 -3.93
N VAL A 237 -2.52 -1.66 -4.44
CA VAL A 237 -1.25 -1.45 -3.73
C VAL A 237 -1.40 -0.26 -2.77
N ILE A 238 -1.00 -0.44 -1.51
CA ILE A 238 -0.97 0.65 -0.53
C ILE A 238 0.27 1.52 -0.79
N VAL A 239 0.08 2.82 -0.95
CA VAL A 239 1.16 3.78 -1.16
C VAL A 239 1.48 4.52 0.13
N TYR A 240 2.78 4.66 0.41
CA TYR A 240 3.36 5.51 1.44
C TYR A 240 4.20 6.59 0.75
N PHE A 241 4.08 7.84 1.19
CA PHE A 241 5.00 8.90 0.77
C PHE A 241 6.05 9.13 1.85
N ARG A 242 7.33 9.01 1.51
CA ARG A 242 8.44 9.40 2.40
C ARG A 242 8.98 10.74 1.95
N PHE A 243 8.84 11.76 2.78
CA PHE A 243 9.30 13.11 2.48
C PHE A 243 10.74 13.27 2.95
N THR A 244 11.66 13.54 2.02
CA THR A 244 13.09 13.75 2.29
C THR A 244 13.59 15.02 1.62
N LEU A 245 14.68 15.58 2.14
CA LEU A 245 15.47 16.61 1.48
C LEU A 245 16.80 15.98 1.09
N ASN A 246 17.12 15.91 -0.20
CA ASN A 246 18.27 15.14 -0.70
C ASN A 246 19.44 16.05 -1.11
N THR A 247 19.16 17.33 -1.35
CA THR A 247 20.14 18.32 -1.77
C THR A 247 20.58 19.18 -0.60
N HIS A 248 21.90 19.42 -0.50
CA HIS A 248 22.45 20.27 0.54
C HIS A 248 21.87 21.70 0.42
N PRO A 249 21.52 22.38 1.52
CA PRO A 249 20.89 23.71 1.46
C PRO A 249 21.69 24.77 0.69
N ALA A 250 23.02 24.69 0.72
CA ALA A 250 23.90 25.59 -0.05
C ALA A 250 23.92 25.33 -1.57
N ASP A 251 23.45 24.17 -2.02
CA ASP A 251 23.39 23.79 -3.45
C ASP A 251 21.97 23.98 -4.03
N LEU A 252 20.99 24.28 -3.18
CA LEU A 252 19.64 24.63 -3.60
C LEU A 252 19.60 26.07 -4.16
N PRO A 253 18.61 26.39 -5.02
CA PRO A 253 18.31 27.77 -5.36
C PRO A 253 18.08 28.61 -4.10
N ASP A 254 18.52 29.88 -4.07
CA ASP A 254 18.45 30.76 -2.90
C ASP A 254 17.08 30.74 -2.19
N LYS A 255 15.98 30.67 -2.95
CA LYS A 255 14.60 30.65 -2.44
C LYS A 255 14.27 29.38 -1.63
N LEU A 256 14.97 28.28 -1.89
CA LEU A 256 14.79 26.96 -1.27
C LEU A 256 15.89 26.62 -0.25
N ALA A 257 16.94 27.44 -0.12
CA ALA A 257 17.98 27.25 0.89
C ALA A 257 17.43 27.21 2.33
N CYS A 258 16.25 27.79 2.57
CA CYS A 258 15.54 27.72 3.84
C CYS A 258 15.09 26.30 4.24
N LEU A 259 15.00 25.36 3.29
CA LEU A 259 14.43 24.03 3.53
C LEU A 259 15.25 23.17 4.50
N GLY A 260 16.56 23.42 4.63
CA GLY A 260 17.44 22.69 5.53
C GLY A 260 18.37 23.59 6.32
N PHE A 261 19.27 22.96 7.08
CA PHE A 261 20.23 23.64 7.95
C PHE A 261 21.50 23.99 7.18
N ALA A 262 21.91 25.27 7.23
CA ALA A 262 23.05 25.77 6.45
C ALA A 262 24.40 25.18 6.89
N ASP A 263 24.50 24.74 8.14
CA ASP A 263 25.67 24.11 8.76
C ASP A 263 25.65 22.58 8.70
N ALA A 264 24.68 21.99 7.99
CA ALA A 264 24.68 20.55 7.75
C ALA A 264 25.97 20.11 7.03
N PRO A 265 26.49 18.91 7.31
CA PRO A 265 27.64 18.37 6.59
C PRO A 265 27.32 18.12 5.11
N ALA A 266 28.28 18.43 4.23
CA ALA A 266 28.19 18.06 2.82
C ALA A 266 28.19 16.53 2.64
N ASN A 267 27.50 16.04 1.61
CA ASN A 267 27.38 14.61 1.25
C ASN A 267 26.63 13.74 2.29
N ALA A 268 25.72 14.33 3.06
CA ALA A 268 24.75 13.55 3.82
C ALA A 268 23.83 12.75 2.88
N ARG A 269 23.24 11.65 3.39
CA ARG A 269 22.24 10.85 2.64
C ARG A 269 20.96 11.66 2.43
N HIS A 270 20.48 12.27 3.51
CA HIS A 270 19.38 13.24 3.50
C HIS A 270 19.66 14.34 4.52
N TYR A 271 18.97 15.46 4.38
CA TYR A 271 19.07 16.64 5.22
C TYR A 271 17.80 16.82 6.04
N ALA A 272 17.96 17.31 7.27
CA ALA A 272 16.84 17.65 8.13
C ALA A 272 16.11 18.88 7.58
N ILE A 273 14.78 18.81 7.62
CA ILE A 273 13.90 19.91 7.25
C ILE A 273 13.91 20.96 8.36
N ASN A 274 14.27 22.20 8.03
CA ASN A 274 14.46 23.29 8.99
C ASN A 274 13.15 24.03 9.28
N ILE A 275 12.30 23.46 10.14
CA ILE A 275 11.01 24.07 10.51
C ILE A 275 11.14 25.28 11.45
N ASP A 276 12.35 25.61 11.91
CA ASP A 276 12.60 26.85 12.66
C ASP A 276 12.68 28.07 11.74
N ASN A 277 12.80 27.84 10.43
CA ASN A 277 12.62 28.87 9.42
C ASN A 277 11.13 28.99 9.03
N GLU A 278 10.59 30.20 9.09
CA GLU A 278 9.17 30.48 8.78
C GLU A 278 8.81 30.19 7.32
N ASP A 279 9.72 30.50 6.37
CA ASP A 279 9.49 30.23 4.94
C ASP A 279 9.43 28.73 4.68
N CYS A 280 10.37 27.96 5.25
CA CYS A 280 10.36 26.50 5.20
C CYS A 280 9.06 25.94 5.76
N THR A 281 8.60 26.47 6.90
CA THR A 281 7.35 26.05 7.51
C THR A 281 6.15 26.30 6.62
N GLY A 282 6.10 27.45 5.96
CA GLY A 282 5.10 27.76 4.95
C GLY A 282 5.12 26.75 3.79
N TYR A 283 6.30 26.47 3.23
CA TYR A 283 6.46 25.46 2.17
C TYR A 283 5.97 24.07 2.60
N MET A 284 6.37 23.61 3.78
CA MET A 284 6.00 22.27 4.25
C MET A 284 4.51 22.16 4.55
N ALA A 285 3.91 23.16 5.21
CA ALA A 285 2.47 23.17 5.46
C ALA A 285 1.66 23.21 4.16
N ALA A 286 2.10 24.00 3.17
CA ALA A 286 1.48 24.06 1.86
C ALA A 286 1.64 22.73 1.09
N LEU A 287 2.84 22.15 1.07
CA LEU A 287 3.13 20.89 0.38
C LEU A 287 2.34 19.73 0.98
N PHE A 288 2.35 19.56 2.31
CA PHE A 288 1.56 18.53 2.97
C PHE A 288 0.06 18.73 2.75
N GLY A 289 -0.43 19.97 2.80
CA GLY A 289 -1.82 20.31 2.49
C GLY A 289 -2.21 19.91 1.08
N PHE A 290 -1.40 20.30 0.09
CA PHE A 290 -1.61 19.97 -1.32
C PHE A 290 -1.62 18.45 -1.55
N PHE A 291 -0.65 17.71 -1.01
CA PHE A 291 -0.58 16.27 -1.15
C PHE A 291 -1.76 15.57 -0.45
N ALA A 292 -2.11 15.99 0.77
CA ALA A 292 -3.22 15.43 1.51
C ALA A 292 -4.55 15.66 0.76
N GLU A 293 -4.85 16.88 0.34
CA GLU A 293 -6.05 17.20 -0.43
C GLU A 293 -6.11 16.37 -1.72
N ARG A 294 -5.00 16.31 -2.47
CA ARG A 294 -4.93 15.67 -3.79
C ARG A 294 -5.04 14.14 -3.75
N TYR A 295 -4.33 13.49 -2.83
CA TYR A 295 -4.22 12.03 -2.79
C TYR A 295 -5.16 11.37 -1.79
N THR A 296 -6.05 12.13 -1.16
CA THR A 296 -7.14 11.56 -0.34
C THR A 296 -8.55 11.95 -0.83
N ARG A 297 -8.62 12.58 -2.02
CA ARG A 297 -9.89 12.99 -2.65
C ARG A 297 -10.92 11.86 -2.68
N PRO A 298 -12.20 12.17 -2.45
CA PRO A 298 -13.27 11.17 -2.53
C PRO A 298 -13.38 10.49 -3.90
N ASP A 299 -13.11 11.22 -4.99
CA ASP A 299 -13.18 10.71 -6.37
C ASP A 299 -11.96 9.87 -6.78
N ARG A 300 -10.89 9.86 -5.98
CA ARG A 300 -9.61 9.16 -6.26
C ARG A 300 -9.02 9.49 -7.64
N ALA A 301 -9.24 10.70 -8.15
CA ALA A 301 -8.81 11.09 -9.50
C ALA A 301 -7.30 10.95 -9.75
N TYR A 302 -6.48 10.97 -8.69
CA TYR A 302 -5.02 10.86 -8.74
C TYR A 302 -4.51 9.62 -7.99
N GLY A 303 -5.37 8.62 -7.79
CA GLY A 303 -5.11 7.50 -6.89
C GLY A 303 -5.30 7.88 -5.42
N PHE A 304 -4.66 7.12 -4.53
CA PHE A 304 -4.81 7.28 -3.09
C PHE A 304 -3.50 7.05 -2.32
N CYS A 305 -3.16 8.00 -1.45
CA CYS A 305 -2.10 7.86 -0.46
C CYS A 305 -2.59 8.45 0.87
N GLY A 306 -2.75 7.59 1.86
CA GLY A 306 -3.23 7.96 3.20
C GLY A 306 -2.13 7.90 4.28
N SER A 307 -0.87 7.80 3.88
CA SER A 307 0.26 7.56 4.79
C SER A 307 1.50 8.36 4.43
N PHE A 308 1.98 9.18 5.36
CA PHE A 308 3.20 9.98 5.21
C PHE A 308 4.28 9.49 6.19
N ILE A 309 5.50 9.28 5.71
CA ILE A 309 6.72 9.03 6.47
C ILE A 309 7.55 10.31 6.39
N ILE A 310 8.01 10.82 7.53
CA ILE A 310 8.70 12.12 7.60
C ILE A 310 10.19 11.90 7.86
N GLY A 311 11.03 12.24 6.89
CA GLY A 311 12.48 12.02 6.94
C GLY A 311 12.88 10.55 6.79
N SER A 312 14.17 10.28 6.99
CA SER A 312 14.76 8.94 7.02
C SER A 312 15.69 8.85 8.22
N ASP A 313 15.65 7.74 8.97
CA ASP A 313 16.48 7.46 10.15
C ASP A 313 16.78 8.70 11.01
N VAL A 314 15.73 9.39 11.46
CA VAL A 314 15.83 10.78 11.94
C VAL A 314 16.57 10.94 13.26
N ASN A 315 16.88 9.85 13.93
CA ASN A 315 17.73 9.84 15.11
C ASN A 315 19.23 9.95 14.76
N ASP A 316 19.61 9.86 13.49
CA ASP A 316 20.96 10.16 12.96
C ASP A 316 20.95 11.47 12.17
N TRP A 317 21.18 12.59 12.86
CA TRP A 317 21.29 13.92 12.25
C TRP A 317 22.71 14.29 11.83
N SER A 318 23.59 13.31 11.71
CA SER A 318 24.93 13.48 11.15
C SER A 318 24.98 13.09 9.68
N ALA A 319 24.21 12.09 9.27
CA ALA A 319 24.24 11.57 7.90
C ALA A 319 22.86 11.28 7.31
N SER A 320 21.95 10.67 8.07
CA SER A 320 20.68 10.18 7.51
C SER A 320 19.54 11.20 7.55
N ASN A 321 19.62 12.19 8.44
CA ASN A 321 18.75 13.37 8.46
C ASN A 321 19.54 14.61 8.94
N ALA A 322 20.55 15.01 8.18
CA ALA A 322 21.61 15.89 8.63
C ALA A 322 21.14 17.33 8.99
N ALA A 323 21.42 17.77 10.22
CA ALA A 323 21.02 19.10 10.73
C ALA A 323 22.19 20.01 11.14
N GLY A 324 23.41 19.47 11.26
CA GLY A 324 24.60 20.22 11.69
C GLY A 324 25.25 19.64 12.96
N SER A 325 26.57 19.84 13.13
CA SER A 325 27.35 19.21 14.20
C SER A 325 27.11 19.77 15.61
N GLU A 326 26.60 21.00 15.71
CA GLU A 326 26.29 21.69 16.98
C GLU A 326 24.80 21.63 17.35
N THR A 327 24.04 20.73 16.72
CA THR A 327 22.61 20.58 16.93
C THR A 327 22.31 20.13 18.37
N ASP A 328 21.51 20.92 19.10
CA ASP A 328 20.98 20.51 20.40
C ASP A 328 19.93 19.39 20.22
N PRO A 329 20.10 18.21 20.85
CA PRO A 329 19.21 17.08 20.65
C PRO A 329 17.75 17.34 21.01
N GLN A 330 17.49 18.16 22.04
CA GLN A 330 16.12 18.48 22.44
C GLN A 330 15.48 19.44 21.46
N ALA A 331 16.18 20.51 21.05
CA ALA A 331 15.70 21.45 20.05
C ALA A 331 15.37 20.76 18.72
N TYR A 332 16.23 19.85 18.27
CA TYR A 332 15.99 19.02 17.09
C TYR A 332 14.74 18.14 17.23
N THR A 333 14.60 17.45 18.37
CA THR A 333 13.42 16.61 18.64
C THR A 333 12.15 17.45 18.66
N ASP A 334 12.19 18.64 19.26
CA ASP A 334 11.06 19.58 19.30
C ASP A 334 10.67 20.06 17.89
N ALA A 335 11.66 20.43 17.07
CA ALA A 335 11.46 20.80 15.67
C ALA A 335 10.82 19.66 14.86
N TYR A 336 11.32 18.44 15.03
CA TYR A 336 10.76 17.26 14.36
C TYR A 336 9.32 16.93 14.81
N VAL A 337 8.99 17.11 16.09
CA VAL A 337 7.60 17.00 16.58
C VAL A 337 6.72 18.04 15.90
N ARG A 338 7.17 19.28 15.75
CA ARG A 338 6.40 20.33 15.03
C ARG A 338 6.20 19.98 13.56
N LEU A 339 7.24 19.49 12.87
CA LEU A 339 7.15 19.06 11.48
C LEU A 339 6.15 17.91 11.28
N THR A 340 6.22 16.86 12.09
CA THR A 340 5.28 15.73 12.02
C THR A 340 3.85 16.14 12.36
N ARG A 341 3.66 17.13 13.24
CA ARG A 341 2.35 17.73 13.53
C ARG A 341 1.77 18.50 12.35
N LEU A 342 2.58 19.20 11.56
CA LEU A 342 2.12 19.83 10.32
C LEU A 342 1.61 18.77 9.34
N ALA A 343 2.40 17.72 9.09
CA ALA A 343 2.01 16.61 8.24
C ALA A 343 0.71 15.95 8.71
N ARG A 344 0.60 15.68 10.02
CA ARG A 344 -0.59 15.08 10.62
C ARG A 344 -1.82 15.98 10.46
N THR A 345 -1.68 17.27 10.74
CA THR A 345 -2.78 18.22 10.64
C THR A 345 -3.31 18.30 9.21
N ALA A 346 -2.41 18.39 8.22
CA ALA A 346 -2.77 18.37 6.81
C ALA A 346 -3.46 17.07 6.39
N LEU A 347 -2.87 15.91 6.71
CA LEU A 347 -3.38 14.61 6.28
C LEU A 347 -4.71 14.26 6.97
N VAL A 348 -4.77 14.39 8.29
CA VAL A 348 -5.93 13.97 9.10
C VAL A 348 -7.13 14.90 8.91
N SER A 349 -6.92 16.18 8.58
CA SER A 349 -8.01 17.10 8.21
C SER A 349 -8.63 16.82 6.84
N ASN A 350 -7.97 16.03 5.99
CA ASN A 350 -8.51 15.58 4.70
C ASN A 350 -8.98 14.12 4.74
N TYR A 351 -8.35 13.30 5.58
CA TYR A 351 -8.63 11.88 5.74
C TYR A 351 -8.48 11.44 7.19
N ALA A 352 -9.59 11.27 7.91
CA ALA A 352 -9.59 11.06 9.36
C ALA A 352 -8.70 9.89 9.86
N PRO A 353 -8.63 8.72 9.18
CA PRO A 353 -7.74 7.64 9.58
C PRO A 353 -6.37 7.69 8.89
N GLY A 354 -5.97 8.86 8.36
CA GLY A 354 -4.64 9.09 7.81
C GLY A 354 -3.54 8.85 8.84
N ARG A 355 -2.40 8.34 8.38
CA ARG A 355 -1.30 7.89 9.23
C ARG A 355 -0.03 8.70 8.95
N VAL A 356 0.60 9.18 10.01
CA VAL A 356 1.92 9.83 9.93
C VAL A 356 2.91 9.01 10.73
N TYR A 357 4.03 8.68 10.09
CA TYR A 357 5.08 7.84 10.62
C TYR A 357 6.34 8.66 10.87
N ILE A 358 6.95 8.45 12.03
CA ILE A 358 8.34 8.86 12.28
C ILE A 358 9.29 7.81 11.72
N SER A 359 10.43 8.22 11.16
CA SER A 359 11.41 7.28 10.59
C SER A 359 12.56 7.02 11.58
N LEU A 360 12.75 5.79 12.05
CA LEU A 360 13.81 5.42 13.00
C LEU A 360 14.86 4.53 12.36
N GLY A 361 16.13 4.80 12.64
CA GLY A 361 17.27 4.00 12.22
C GLY A 361 17.38 2.67 12.99
N SER A 362 18.21 1.77 12.46
CA SER A 362 18.41 0.44 13.05
C SER A 362 19.17 0.47 14.37
N ASN A 363 19.81 1.57 14.77
CA ASN A 363 20.52 1.71 16.04
C ASN A 363 19.57 1.88 17.26
N TRP A 364 19.01 0.78 17.75
CA TRP A 364 18.00 0.77 18.82
C TRP A 364 18.50 1.36 20.16
N ASN A 365 19.50 0.72 20.77
CA ASN A 365 20.11 1.12 22.04
C ASN A 365 21.62 1.36 21.91
N ALA A 366 22.18 1.23 20.70
CA ALA A 366 23.56 1.58 20.44
C ALA A 366 23.77 3.08 20.69
N PRO A 367 24.75 3.49 21.52
CA PRO A 367 25.16 4.88 21.58
C PRO A 367 25.72 5.30 20.21
N THR A 368 25.49 6.54 19.82
CA THR A 368 26.13 7.10 18.63
C THR A 368 27.59 7.41 18.98
N ASP A 369 28.52 6.68 18.36
CA ASP A 369 29.97 6.86 18.57
C ASP A 369 30.49 8.20 18.00
N THR A 370 29.68 8.90 17.21
CA THR A 370 29.95 10.20 16.60
C THR A 370 29.07 11.31 17.20
N PRO A 371 29.57 12.56 17.32
CA PRO A 371 28.71 13.73 17.47
C PRO A 371 27.72 13.77 16.30
N GLY A 372 26.42 13.84 16.61
CA GLY A 372 25.37 14.00 15.58
C GLY A 372 24.32 12.89 15.50
N GLY A 373 23.85 12.38 16.64
CA GLY A 373 22.68 11.51 16.69
C GLY A 373 22.37 11.02 18.10
N MET A 374 21.38 10.14 18.20
CA MET A 374 21.10 9.35 19.41
C MET A 374 20.51 7.97 19.04
N SER A 375 20.39 7.09 20.02
CA SER A 375 19.73 5.80 19.81
C SER A 375 18.25 5.99 19.47
N SER A 376 17.70 5.10 18.64
CA SER A 376 16.30 5.15 18.22
C SER A 376 15.33 5.04 19.40
N SER A 377 15.69 4.28 20.45
CA SER A 377 14.88 4.20 21.68
C SER A 377 14.87 5.52 22.47
N ALA A 378 16.00 6.24 22.52
CA ALA A 378 16.09 7.55 23.17
C ALA A 378 15.32 8.61 22.39
N PHE A 379 15.46 8.63 21.07
CA PHE A 379 14.70 9.52 20.19
C PHE A 379 13.19 9.29 20.32
N LEU A 380 12.75 8.02 20.27
CA LEU A 380 11.34 7.65 20.43
C LEU A 380 10.78 8.13 21.79
N ALA A 381 11.56 7.99 22.87
CA ALA A 381 11.16 8.45 24.19
C ALA A 381 11.01 9.98 24.24
N GLY A 382 12.00 10.72 23.70
CA GLY A 382 11.96 12.19 23.62
C GLY A 382 10.82 12.71 22.75
N PHE A 383 10.62 12.09 21.59
CA PHE A 383 9.49 12.37 20.69
C PHE A 383 8.16 12.17 21.41
N ASN A 384 7.94 11.00 22.02
CA ASN A 384 6.68 10.71 22.71
C ASN A 384 6.42 11.65 23.90
N ALA A 385 7.45 11.97 24.69
CA ALA A 385 7.32 12.89 25.82
C ALA A 385 6.88 14.28 25.37
N THR A 386 7.55 14.83 24.35
CA THR A 386 7.26 16.14 23.75
C THR A 386 5.86 16.16 23.12
N ASN A 387 5.50 15.07 22.43
CA ASN A 387 4.19 14.93 21.80
C ASN A 387 3.05 14.83 22.81
N THR A 388 3.26 14.10 23.91
CA THR A 388 2.29 13.96 25.00
C THR A 388 2.09 15.29 25.73
N ALA A 389 3.16 16.05 25.94
CA ALA A 389 3.09 17.36 26.60
C ALA A 389 2.27 18.39 25.83
N SER A 390 2.26 18.34 24.49
CA SER A 390 1.50 19.24 23.62
C SER A 390 0.12 18.69 23.19
N GLY A 391 -0.20 17.44 23.54
CA GLY A 391 -1.49 16.78 23.29
C GLY A 391 -1.39 15.67 22.25
N ASP A 392 -1.18 14.45 22.72
CA ASP A 392 -0.83 13.26 21.92
C ASP A 392 -1.81 12.95 20.76
N TYR A 393 -1.35 12.18 19.77
CA TYR A 393 -2.15 11.71 18.64
C TYR A 393 -1.68 10.34 18.16
N ASN A 394 -2.45 9.67 17.32
CA ASN A 394 -2.09 8.37 16.73
C ASN A 394 -1.02 8.46 15.62
N TRP A 395 0.23 8.78 15.96
CA TRP A 395 1.40 8.58 15.09
C TRP A 395 1.81 7.09 15.04
N GLY A 396 2.51 6.71 13.98
CA GLY A 396 3.14 5.40 13.79
C GLY A 396 4.67 5.47 13.70
N VAL A 397 5.30 4.30 13.61
CA VAL A 397 6.75 4.16 13.45
C VAL A 397 7.09 3.44 12.15
N ALA A 398 7.94 4.06 11.34
CA ALA A 398 8.61 3.47 10.19
C ALA A 398 10.05 3.17 10.61
N ALA A 399 10.39 1.91 10.84
CA ALA A 399 11.71 1.52 11.34
C ALA A 399 12.56 0.90 10.22
N SER A 400 13.81 1.32 10.14
CA SER A 400 14.86 0.61 9.44
C SER A 400 15.29 -0.59 10.28
N ALA A 401 15.28 -1.78 9.68
CA ALA A 401 15.77 -3.01 10.30
C ALA A 401 16.82 -3.58 9.36
N GLN A 402 18.07 -3.68 9.82
CA GLN A 402 19.20 -4.09 8.98
C GLN A 402 19.90 -5.31 9.58
N ALA A 403 20.59 -6.08 8.75
CA ALA A 403 21.52 -7.09 9.25
C ALA A 403 22.64 -6.41 10.06
N LEU A 404 23.07 -7.02 11.17
CA LEU A 404 24.15 -6.45 11.99
C LEU A 404 25.46 -6.33 11.21
N ASP A 405 25.85 -7.39 10.49
CA ASP A 405 26.96 -7.38 9.56
C ASP A 405 26.40 -7.18 8.15
N PRO A 406 26.61 -6.01 7.52
CA PRO A 406 26.14 -5.77 6.15
C PRO A 406 26.75 -6.73 5.12
N ALA A 407 27.88 -7.38 5.42
CA ALA A 407 28.53 -8.35 4.54
C ALA A 407 28.08 -9.80 4.80
N ASP A 408 27.49 -10.10 5.96
CA ASP A 408 26.95 -11.42 6.27
C ASP A 408 25.44 -11.46 6.07
N SER A 409 25.05 -12.18 5.03
CA SER A 409 23.66 -12.35 4.66
C SER A 409 22.95 -13.43 5.48
N SER A 410 23.52 -13.95 6.57
CA SER A 410 22.96 -15.05 7.39
C SER A 410 22.25 -14.52 8.65
N ILE A 411 21.20 -13.71 8.47
CA ILE A 411 20.59 -12.93 9.57
C ILE A 411 19.95 -13.78 10.69
N TRP A 412 19.75 -15.08 10.47
CA TRP A 412 19.19 -16.00 11.45
C TRP A 412 20.17 -16.36 12.57
N ASP A 413 21.48 -16.15 12.37
CA ASP A 413 22.53 -16.41 13.35
C ASP A 413 23.04 -15.12 14.04
N ASP A 414 22.29 -14.01 13.98
CA ASP A 414 22.71 -12.70 14.48
C ASP A 414 22.81 -12.66 16.03
N PRO A 415 24.03 -12.59 16.61
CA PRO A 415 24.24 -12.73 18.05
C PRO A 415 23.77 -11.50 18.87
N LEU A 416 23.61 -10.32 18.25
CA LEU A 416 23.18 -9.10 18.95
C LEU A 416 21.67 -8.88 18.85
N ALA A 417 20.95 -9.72 18.10
CA ALA A 417 19.51 -9.69 17.94
C ALA A 417 18.76 -10.45 19.06
N THR A 418 19.20 -10.33 20.32
CA THR A 418 18.61 -11.07 21.46
C THR A 418 18.04 -10.15 22.55
N GLY A 419 16.70 -10.15 22.66
CA GLY A 419 15.98 -9.57 23.79
C GLY A 419 15.95 -8.04 23.88
N ALA A 420 15.42 -7.52 24.98
CA ALA A 420 15.13 -6.10 25.17
C ALA A 420 16.39 -5.19 25.26
N SER A 421 17.56 -5.77 25.51
CA SER A 421 18.85 -5.07 25.57
C SER A 421 19.57 -5.00 24.22
N SER A 422 18.91 -5.41 23.13
CA SER A 422 19.52 -5.40 21.81
C SER A 422 19.97 -3.99 21.41
N GLN A 423 21.16 -3.90 20.82
CA GLN A 423 21.75 -2.65 20.38
C GLN A 423 21.19 -2.17 19.03
N TYR A 424 20.79 -3.12 18.17
CA TYR A 424 20.34 -2.86 16.81
C TYR A 424 19.01 -3.58 16.51
N LEU A 425 18.17 -2.99 15.66
CA LEU A 425 16.99 -3.62 15.09
C LEU A 425 17.39 -4.38 13.82
N SER A 426 17.05 -5.66 13.80
CA SER A 426 17.07 -6.52 12.62
C SER A 426 15.71 -7.21 12.50
N PRO A 427 15.36 -7.78 11.34
CA PRO A 427 14.11 -8.52 11.24
C PRO A 427 14.01 -9.69 12.23
N ALA A 428 15.13 -10.23 12.71
CA ALA A 428 15.14 -11.32 13.69
C ALA A 428 14.62 -10.91 15.08
N ASN A 429 14.75 -9.63 15.45
CA ASN A 429 14.35 -9.10 16.77
C ASN A 429 13.34 -7.94 16.71
N ILE A 430 12.68 -7.74 15.57
CA ILE A 430 11.77 -6.60 15.37
C ILE A 430 10.64 -6.54 16.41
N ASN A 431 10.31 -7.67 17.04
CA ASN A 431 9.37 -7.77 18.14
C ASN A 431 9.78 -6.95 19.39
N VAL A 432 11.05 -6.54 19.52
CA VAL A 432 11.52 -5.63 20.56
C VAL A 432 10.86 -4.25 20.41
N LEU A 433 10.76 -3.74 19.19
CA LEU A 433 10.11 -2.46 18.89
C LEU A 433 8.60 -2.55 19.15
N THR A 434 7.93 -3.57 18.63
CA THR A 434 6.48 -3.74 18.79
C THR A 434 6.09 -3.95 20.25
N TYR A 435 6.89 -4.70 21.02
CA TYR A 435 6.73 -4.83 22.46
C TYR A 435 6.90 -3.47 23.18
N ALA A 436 7.93 -2.68 22.84
CA ALA A 436 8.13 -1.37 23.45
C ALA A 436 6.93 -0.45 23.19
N LEU A 437 6.40 -0.43 21.96
CA LEU A 437 5.24 0.38 21.58
C LEU A 437 3.96 -0.06 22.27
N SER A 438 3.66 -1.36 22.28
CA SER A 438 2.44 -1.90 22.92
C SER A 438 2.42 -1.71 24.44
N LYS A 439 3.58 -1.61 25.09
CA LYS A 439 3.68 -1.39 26.55
C LYS A 439 3.70 0.08 26.94
N ASN A 440 4.49 0.89 26.26
CA ASN A 440 4.87 2.22 26.76
C ASN A 440 4.33 3.37 25.93
N TYR A 441 3.89 3.11 24.69
CA TYR A 441 3.60 4.15 23.71
C TYR A 441 2.27 3.88 23.00
N THR A 442 1.22 3.50 23.73
CA THR A 442 -0.13 3.34 23.15
C THR A 442 -0.81 4.69 22.96
N PHE A 443 -1.81 4.74 22.07
CA PHE A 443 -2.69 5.90 21.92
C PHE A 443 -4.13 5.46 22.13
N ALA A 444 -4.86 6.14 23.03
CA ALA A 444 -6.24 5.78 23.38
C ALA A 444 -6.41 4.31 23.88
N GLY A 445 -5.33 3.70 24.39
CA GLY A 445 -5.31 2.28 24.77
C GLY A 445 -5.06 1.31 23.61
N GLU A 446 -4.94 1.81 22.38
CA GLU A 446 -4.66 1.02 21.18
C GLU A 446 -3.18 1.06 20.82
N ARG A 447 -2.71 0.02 20.11
CA ARG A 447 -1.34 -0.03 19.58
C ARG A 447 -1.14 1.03 18.50
N ARG A 448 0.08 1.52 18.36
CA ARG A 448 0.50 2.33 17.22
C ARG A 448 0.83 1.45 16.02
N SER A 449 0.67 2.02 14.84
CA SER A 449 1.04 1.38 13.57
C SER A 449 2.56 1.28 13.45
N VAL A 450 3.06 0.12 13.02
CA VAL A 450 4.50 -0.12 12.81
C VAL A 450 4.72 -0.67 11.41
N ILE A 451 5.66 -0.11 10.69
CA ILE A 451 6.15 -0.66 9.43
C ILE A 451 7.67 -0.82 9.51
N VAL A 452 8.19 -1.88 8.90
CA VAL A 452 9.62 -1.94 8.56
C VAL A 452 9.76 -1.26 7.21
N CYS A 453 10.27 -0.02 7.20
CA CYS A 453 10.30 0.80 5.98
C CYS A 453 11.56 0.62 5.14
N SER A 454 12.59 -0.02 5.69
CA SER A 454 13.79 -0.38 4.95
C SER A 454 14.39 -1.64 5.56
N PHE A 455 14.55 -2.65 4.71
CA PHE A 455 15.37 -3.83 4.94
C PHE A 455 16.05 -4.21 3.64
N GLY A 456 17.36 -4.38 3.71
CA GLY A 456 18.17 -4.95 2.65
C GLY A 456 19.25 -5.83 3.27
N VAL A 457 19.70 -6.82 2.52
CA VAL A 457 20.83 -7.65 2.92
C VAL A 457 21.71 -7.90 1.71
N SER A 458 23.03 -7.91 1.91
CA SER A 458 23.97 -8.08 0.81
C SER A 458 23.84 -9.44 0.15
N GLY A 459 24.16 -9.51 -1.13
CA GLY A 459 24.30 -10.73 -1.91
C GLY A 459 25.31 -10.45 -3.00
N ASP A 460 26.57 -10.83 -2.81
CA ASP A 460 27.65 -10.56 -3.75
C ASP A 460 27.39 -11.31 -5.07
N PRO A 461 27.23 -10.62 -6.22
CA PRO A 461 27.05 -11.26 -7.51
C PRO A 461 28.20 -12.22 -7.91
N ALA A 462 29.39 -12.04 -7.34
CA ALA A 462 30.54 -12.91 -7.56
C ALA A 462 30.53 -14.20 -6.70
N ASP A 463 29.66 -14.29 -5.70
CA ASP A 463 29.55 -15.45 -4.80
C ASP A 463 28.12 -16.02 -4.79
N THR A 464 27.96 -17.20 -5.42
CA THR A 464 26.68 -17.91 -5.47
C THR A 464 26.14 -18.28 -4.08
N SER A 465 27.01 -18.53 -3.09
CA SER A 465 26.59 -18.79 -1.71
C SER A 465 25.95 -17.55 -1.10
N SER A 466 26.59 -16.39 -1.27
CA SER A 466 26.08 -15.09 -0.79
C SER A 466 24.71 -14.76 -1.40
N LEU A 467 24.52 -14.98 -2.70
CA LEU A 467 23.22 -14.81 -3.37
C LEU A 467 22.13 -15.74 -2.80
N GLY A 468 22.48 -16.98 -2.48
CA GLY A 468 21.57 -17.93 -1.82
C GLY A 468 21.18 -17.48 -0.41
N ASN A 469 22.15 -17.00 0.37
CA ASN A 469 21.92 -16.48 1.71
C ASN A 469 21.05 -15.21 1.69
N GLN A 470 21.28 -14.30 0.73
CA GLN A 470 20.44 -13.10 0.53
C GLN A 470 18.95 -13.49 0.36
N ALA A 471 18.70 -14.45 -0.54
CA ALA A 471 17.36 -14.93 -0.84
C ALA A 471 16.71 -15.62 0.38
N ALA A 472 17.45 -16.47 1.09
CA ALA A 472 16.95 -17.13 2.31
C ALA A 472 16.68 -16.14 3.45
N SER A 473 17.53 -15.12 3.62
CA SER A 473 17.36 -14.10 4.64
C SER A 473 16.15 -13.22 4.42
N TYR A 474 15.86 -12.86 3.16
CA TYR A 474 14.61 -12.16 2.87
C TYR A 474 13.38 -12.99 3.27
N ALA A 475 13.35 -14.28 2.91
CA ALA A 475 12.25 -15.15 3.31
C ALA A 475 12.16 -15.29 4.84
N TYR A 476 13.27 -15.51 5.54
CA TYR A 476 13.33 -15.56 7.00
C TYR A 476 12.76 -14.27 7.63
N ALA A 477 13.24 -13.11 7.19
CA ALA A 477 12.81 -11.80 7.66
C ALA A 477 11.31 -11.57 7.44
N TYR A 478 10.81 -11.91 6.26
CA TYR A 478 9.41 -11.76 5.92
C TYR A 478 8.50 -12.62 6.79
N TYR A 479 8.84 -13.90 7.02
CA TYR A 479 8.05 -14.77 7.90
C TYR A 479 8.16 -14.36 9.38
N LYS A 480 9.31 -13.86 9.84
CA LYS A 480 9.44 -13.26 11.17
C LYS A 480 8.51 -12.06 11.33
N ALA A 481 8.52 -11.14 10.38
CA ALA A 481 7.63 -9.98 10.39
C ALA A 481 6.15 -10.38 10.32
N ALA A 482 5.81 -11.38 9.49
CA ALA A 482 4.45 -11.90 9.38
C ALA A 482 3.95 -12.61 10.64
N GLY A 483 4.86 -13.11 11.48
CA GLY A 483 4.52 -13.67 12.79
C GLY A 483 4.19 -12.62 13.85
N ASP A 484 4.52 -11.36 13.61
CA ASP A 484 4.22 -10.24 14.52
C ASP A 484 3.00 -9.46 14.00
N SER A 485 1.86 -9.62 14.69
CA SER A 485 0.60 -8.97 14.32
C SER A 485 0.62 -7.44 14.45
N ASP A 486 1.66 -6.88 15.05
CA ASP A 486 1.83 -5.45 15.24
C ASP A 486 2.55 -4.78 14.05
N ILE A 487 3.08 -5.57 13.11
CA ILE A 487 3.71 -5.05 11.89
C ILE A 487 2.67 -4.98 10.77
N ASP A 488 2.52 -3.80 10.17
CA ASP A 488 1.55 -3.51 9.13
C ASP A 488 2.17 -3.60 7.71
N ALA A 489 3.49 -3.46 7.58
CA ALA A 489 4.22 -3.58 6.31
C ALA A 489 5.68 -3.98 6.51
N PHE A 490 6.24 -4.69 5.52
CA PHE A 490 7.65 -5.05 5.45
C PHE A 490 8.22 -4.67 4.07
N ILE A 491 8.95 -3.56 4.03
CA ILE A 491 9.43 -2.91 2.81
C ILE A 491 10.89 -3.31 2.54
N TYR A 492 11.14 -3.91 1.38
CA TYR A 492 12.50 -4.17 0.90
C TYR A 492 13.09 -2.93 0.24
N SER A 493 14.36 -2.65 0.52
CA SER A 493 15.12 -1.54 -0.06
C SER A 493 16.62 -1.87 -0.08
N PRO A 494 17.35 -1.65 -1.18
CA PRO A 494 16.92 -1.00 -2.43
C PRO A 494 16.39 -1.97 -3.50
N LEU A 495 15.85 -1.44 -4.61
CA LEU A 495 15.50 -2.23 -5.79
C LEU A 495 16.74 -2.78 -6.50
N CYS A 496 17.74 -1.93 -6.75
CA CYS A 496 18.97 -2.27 -7.45
C CYS A 496 20.18 -2.08 -6.53
N ASP A 497 21.21 -2.87 -6.74
CA ASP A 497 22.53 -2.69 -6.13
C ASP A 497 23.07 -1.28 -6.44
N SER A 498 23.87 -0.76 -5.52
CA SER A 498 24.65 0.47 -5.69
C SER A 498 26.15 0.15 -5.69
N ASP A 499 26.99 1.14 -6.03
CA ASP A 499 28.45 1.00 -5.96
C ASP A 499 28.97 0.64 -4.55
N THR A 500 28.15 0.82 -3.52
CA THR A 500 28.50 0.65 -2.10
C THR A 500 27.69 -0.43 -1.38
N CYS A 501 26.66 -1.01 -2.01
CA CYS A 501 25.79 -2.03 -1.40
C CYS A 501 25.28 -3.02 -2.46
N ASN A 502 25.64 -4.30 -2.33
CA ASN A 502 25.10 -5.40 -3.14
C ASN A 502 23.76 -5.91 -2.59
N CYS A 503 22.88 -5.00 -2.21
CA CYS A 503 21.71 -5.27 -1.38
C CYS A 503 20.39 -5.31 -2.17
N GLY A 504 20.42 -4.96 -3.44
CA GLY A 504 19.28 -4.91 -4.34
C GLY A 504 18.75 -6.29 -4.74
N LEU A 505 17.54 -6.27 -5.31
CA LEU A 505 16.92 -7.40 -6.02
C LEU A 505 17.53 -7.61 -7.41
N TYR A 506 18.11 -6.55 -7.96
CA TYR A 506 18.82 -6.53 -9.23
C TYR A 506 20.27 -6.07 -9.02
N SER A 507 21.18 -6.63 -9.81
CA SER A 507 22.54 -6.10 -9.96
C SER A 507 22.52 -4.73 -10.68
N PRO A 508 23.62 -3.94 -10.67
CA PRO A 508 23.64 -2.61 -11.28
C PRO A 508 23.37 -2.60 -12.79
N ASP A 509 23.65 -3.72 -13.48
CA ASP A 509 23.37 -3.94 -14.89
C ASP A 509 21.91 -4.33 -15.19
N GLY A 510 21.07 -4.45 -14.15
CA GLY A 510 19.68 -4.89 -14.24
C GLY A 510 19.49 -6.40 -14.24
N THR A 511 20.54 -7.20 -14.01
CA THR A 511 20.44 -8.65 -13.89
C THR A 511 19.66 -9.03 -12.63
N LYS A 512 18.65 -9.90 -12.77
CA LYS A 512 17.86 -10.41 -11.63
C LYS A 512 18.73 -11.29 -10.73
N LYS A 513 18.74 -10.99 -9.43
CA LYS A 513 19.37 -11.84 -8.40
C LYS A 513 18.36 -12.89 -7.89
N PRO A 514 18.79 -14.03 -7.33
CA PRO A 514 17.88 -15.07 -6.84
C PRO A 514 16.82 -14.58 -5.84
N VAL A 515 17.15 -13.58 -5.02
CA VAL A 515 16.20 -12.93 -4.09
C VAL A 515 14.99 -12.33 -4.82
N CYS A 516 15.11 -11.92 -6.08
CA CYS A 516 14.03 -11.39 -6.91
C CYS A 516 12.89 -12.41 -7.07
N GLU A 517 13.23 -13.68 -7.31
CA GLU A 517 12.24 -14.75 -7.45
C GLU A 517 11.56 -15.05 -6.12
N VAL A 518 12.34 -15.15 -5.04
CA VAL A 518 11.82 -15.33 -3.68
C VAL A 518 10.87 -14.19 -3.32
N PHE A 519 11.27 -12.93 -3.53
CA PHE A 519 10.42 -11.77 -3.32
C PHE A 519 9.10 -11.89 -4.10
N ALA A 520 9.17 -12.23 -5.38
CA ALA A 520 7.99 -12.31 -6.23
C ALA A 520 6.99 -13.38 -5.77
N SER A 521 7.43 -14.51 -5.24
CA SER A 521 6.58 -15.64 -4.88
C SER A 521 6.27 -15.82 -3.38
N ILE A 522 6.94 -15.09 -2.47
CA ILE A 522 6.85 -15.31 -1.00
C ILE A 522 5.43 -15.29 -0.40
N ASP A 523 4.51 -14.53 -0.97
CA ASP A 523 3.11 -14.38 -0.52
C ASP A 523 2.10 -15.05 -1.46
N THR A 524 2.61 -15.89 -2.37
CA THR A 524 1.82 -16.66 -3.32
C THR A 524 1.63 -18.11 -2.84
N LYS A 525 0.83 -18.90 -3.57
CA LYS A 525 0.66 -20.34 -3.31
C LYS A 525 1.89 -21.21 -3.65
N ASP A 526 3.01 -20.60 -4.05
CA ASP A 526 4.28 -21.29 -4.31
C ASP A 526 5.09 -21.51 -3.01
N ASP A 527 5.61 -22.72 -2.84
CA ASP A 527 6.37 -23.17 -1.67
C ASP A 527 7.88 -23.03 -1.87
N SER A 528 8.33 -22.68 -3.09
CA SER A 528 9.75 -22.57 -3.43
C SER A 528 10.52 -21.59 -2.51
N PRO A 529 10.00 -20.42 -2.12
CA PRO A 529 10.72 -19.48 -1.24
C PRO A 529 11.04 -20.07 0.13
N ALA A 530 10.09 -20.79 0.71
CA ALA A 530 10.25 -21.37 2.03
C ALA A 530 11.17 -22.59 2.01
N THR A 531 11.13 -23.38 0.92
CA THR A 531 12.04 -24.50 0.74
C THR A 531 13.50 -24.02 0.65
N ALA A 532 13.74 -22.92 -0.08
CA ALA A 532 15.06 -22.30 -0.19
C ALA A 532 15.58 -21.81 1.17
N ALA A 533 14.74 -21.13 1.95
CA ALA A 533 15.10 -20.63 3.27
C ALA A 533 15.32 -21.75 4.31
N ALA A 534 14.45 -22.77 4.31
CA ALA A 534 14.55 -23.91 5.23
C ALA A 534 15.86 -24.70 5.08
N ALA A 535 16.41 -24.76 3.88
CA ALA A 535 17.69 -25.44 3.61
C ALA A 535 18.88 -24.76 4.30
N LEU A 536 18.79 -23.46 4.57
CA LEU A 536 19.88 -22.64 5.11
C LEU A 536 19.65 -22.26 6.58
N ALA A 537 18.45 -21.82 6.95
CA ALA A 537 18.12 -21.35 8.31
C ALA A 537 17.71 -22.47 9.29
N GLY A 538 17.52 -23.71 8.82
CA GLY A 538 17.35 -24.88 9.70
C GLY A 538 15.98 -25.00 10.39
N SER A 539 15.97 -25.63 11.58
CA SER A 539 14.76 -26.14 12.24
C SER A 539 13.85 -25.05 12.84
N GLU A 540 14.40 -23.92 13.30
CA GLU A 540 13.59 -22.80 13.81
C GLU A 540 12.70 -22.22 12.69
N PHE A 541 13.29 -22.00 11.51
CA PHE A 541 12.55 -21.54 10.34
C PHE A 541 11.41 -22.49 9.97
N ASN A 542 11.69 -23.80 9.93
CA ASN A 542 10.68 -24.80 9.62
C ASN A 542 9.48 -24.75 10.58
N TYR A 543 9.73 -24.57 11.88
CA TYR A 543 8.67 -24.42 12.87
C TYR A 543 7.85 -23.14 12.62
N MET A 544 8.49 -21.99 12.43
CA MET A 544 7.80 -20.73 12.15
C MET A 544 6.94 -20.82 10.88
N TYR A 545 7.53 -21.32 9.80
CA TYR A 545 6.86 -21.45 8.51
C TYR A 545 5.64 -22.37 8.60
N SER A 546 5.76 -23.51 9.29
CA SER A 546 4.64 -24.44 9.45
C SER A 546 3.41 -23.82 10.13
N ASN A 547 3.61 -22.81 11.00
CA ASN A 547 2.53 -22.12 11.70
C ASN A 547 1.94 -20.94 10.92
N LEU A 548 2.69 -20.33 10.00
CA LEU A 548 2.30 -19.09 9.31
C LEU A 548 1.93 -19.28 7.84
N SER A 549 2.39 -20.35 7.20
CA SER A 549 2.33 -20.54 5.74
C SER A 549 0.94 -20.33 5.14
N GLU A 550 -0.14 -20.83 5.76
CA GLU A 550 -1.49 -20.65 5.21
C GLU A 550 -2.00 -19.19 5.31
N ALA A 551 -1.63 -18.47 6.37
CA ALA A 551 -2.07 -17.08 6.59
C ALA A 551 -1.34 -16.08 5.67
N VAL A 552 -0.12 -16.41 5.26
CA VAL A 552 0.76 -15.51 4.49
C VAL A 552 0.60 -15.68 2.97
N ARG A 553 0.14 -16.85 2.50
CA ARG A 553 -0.04 -17.19 1.08
C ARG A 553 -1.40 -16.75 0.54
N VAL A 554 -1.57 -15.44 0.43
CA VAL A 554 -2.83 -14.77 0.09
C VAL A 554 -3.04 -14.55 -1.41
N LYS A 555 -2.01 -14.76 -2.24
CA LYS A 555 -2.05 -14.48 -3.69
C LYS A 555 -2.00 -15.76 -4.53
N SER A 556 -2.74 -15.76 -5.64
CA SER A 556 -2.59 -16.74 -6.71
C SER A 556 -1.99 -16.04 -7.92
N ALA A 557 -0.74 -16.37 -8.26
CA ALA A 557 0.00 -15.73 -9.34
C ALA A 557 0.35 -16.78 -10.41
N PHE A 558 0.03 -16.48 -11.65
CA PHE A 558 0.34 -17.33 -12.81
C PHE A 558 1.35 -16.63 -13.70
N ARG A 559 2.36 -17.38 -14.15
CA ARG A 559 3.31 -16.92 -15.18
C ARG A 559 3.15 -17.75 -16.43
N LYS A 560 2.98 -17.08 -17.56
CA LYS A 560 2.69 -17.69 -18.86
C LYS A 560 3.58 -17.09 -19.94
N GLU A 561 3.55 -17.70 -21.11
CA GLU A 561 4.22 -17.19 -22.30
C GLU A 561 3.16 -16.80 -23.33
N GLY A 562 3.44 -15.72 -24.06
CA GLY A 562 2.71 -15.38 -25.27
C GLY A 562 3.46 -15.91 -26.50
N THR A 563 2.70 -16.27 -27.52
CA THR A 563 3.23 -16.83 -28.77
C THR A 563 2.64 -16.09 -29.95
N ALA A 564 3.36 -16.09 -31.07
CA ALA A 564 2.77 -15.70 -32.35
C ALA A 564 1.54 -16.58 -32.62
N ALA A 565 0.44 -15.97 -33.07
CA ALA A 565 -0.76 -16.72 -33.41
C ALA A 565 -0.48 -17.67 -34.58
N GLY A 566 -0.52 -18.98 -34.33
CA GLY A 566 -0.36 -20.02 -35.35
C GLY A 566 -1.61 -20.18 -36.24
N SER A 567 -1.55 -21.07 -37.22
CA SER A 567 -2.64 -21.36 -38.18
C SER A 567 -3.86 -22.11 -37.60
N GLY A 568 -3.91 -22.30 -36.29
CA GLY A 568 -5.02 -22.97 -35.60
C GLY A 568 -6.31 -22.16 -35.68
N LYS A 569 -7.45 -22.83 -35.87
CA LYS A 569 -8.75 -22.15 -35.88
C LYS A 569 -9.15 -21.77 -34.45
N LEU A 570 -9.03 -20.49 -34.12
CA LEU A 570 -9.52 -19.90 -32.87
C LEU A 570 -10.95 -19.38 -33.06
N LYS A 571 -11.80 -19.55 -32.05
CA LYS A 571 -13.07 -18.84 -31.95
C LYS A 571 -12.82 -17.52 -31.22
N LEU A 572 -12.92 -16.40 -31.93
CA LEU A 572 -12.66 -15.06 -31.38
C LEU A 572 -13.96 -14.39 -30.90
N SER A 573 -13.86 -13.69 -29.78
CA SER A 573 -14.84 -12.73 -29.28
C SER A 573 -14.13 -11.42 -28.93
N THR A 574 -14.46 -10.36 -29.66
CA THR A 574 -13.83 -9.05 -29.49
C THR A 574 -14.09 -8.48 -28.10
N VAL A 575 -13.02 -8.10 -27.40
CA VAL A 575 -13.06 -7.41 -26.10
C VAL A 575 -12.94 -5.90 -26.33
N PHE A 576 -11.97 -5.49 -27.16
CA PHE A 576 -11.75 -4.10 -27.55
C PHE A 576 -11.52 -4.00 -29.07
N ASP A 577 -12.15 -3.00 -29.69
CA ASP A 577 -12.08 -2.72 -31.12
C ASP A 577 -11.71 -1.23 -31.32
N PHE A 578 -10.42 -0.96 -31.44
CA PHE A 578 -9.91 0.41 -31.55
C PHE A 578 -10.17 1.01 -32.94
N THR A 579 -10.49 0.18 -33.93
CA THR A 579 -10.85 0.62 -35.29
C THR A 579 -12.13 1.46 -35.33
N ARG A 580 -12.89 1.48 -34.23
CA ARG A 580 -14.07 2.33 -34.03
C ARG A 580 -13.72 3.77 -33.62
N GLY A 581 -12.45 4.05 -33.32
CA GLY A 581 -12.01 5.37 -32.92
C GLY A 581 -12.27 5.71 -31.45
N GLU A 582 -12.21 4.73 -30.54
CA GLU A 582 -12.34 4.93 -29.09
C GLU A 582 -11.17 4.32 -28.32
N LEU A 583 -10.54 5.08 -27.41
CA LEU A 583 -9.49 4.59 -26.50
C LEU A 583 -10.00 3.54 -25.50
N SER A 584 -11.31 3.34 -25.41
CA SER A 584 -11.95 2.35 -24.55
C SER A 584 -11.55 2.46 -23.06
N GLY A 585 -11.14 3.65 -22.61
CA GLY A 585 -10.74 3.93 -21.22
C GLY A 585 -9.36 3.41 -20.82
N PHE A 586 -8.45 3.17 -21.78
CA PHE A 586 -7.04 2.89 -21.49
C PHE A 586 -6.32 4.17 -21.07
N GLU A 587 -5.43 4.04 -20.07
CA GLU A 587 -4.67 5.15 -19.49
C GLU A 587 -3.17 4.80 -19.44
N PRO A 588 -2.25 5.78 -19.55
CA PRO A 588 -0.82 5.53 -19.45
C PRO A 588 -0.40 5.27 -18.00
N VAL A 589 0.49 4.30 -17.78
CA VAL A 589 0.90 3.87 -16.43
C VAL A 589 2.09 4.68 -15.89
N CYS A 590 2.98 5.16 -16.78
CA CYS A 590 4.18 5.89 -16.40
C CYS A 590 4.27 7.26 -17.10
N ALA A 591 5.15 8.13 -16.59
CA ALA A 591 5.34 9.48 -17.12
C ALA A 591 5.84 9.48 -18.58
N GLY A 592 6.68 8.50 -18.93
CA GLY A 592 7.26 8.32 -20.27
C GLY A 592 6.35 7.64 -21.30
N ALA A 593 5.17 7.16 -20.90
CA ALA A 593 4.19 6.56 -21.80
C ALA A 593 3.18 7.60 -22.32
N GLY A 594 3.05 7.69 -23.64
CA GLY A 594 2.00 8.38 -24.35
C GLY A 594 0.99 7.40 -24.93
N ILE A 595 -0.28 7.81 -24.97
CA ILE A 595 -1.36 7.02 -25.56
C ILE A 595 -2.28 7.93 -26.38
N ASP A 596 -2.60 7.52 -27.59
CA ASP A 596 -3.61 8.14 -28.43
C ASP A 596 -4.23 7.15 -29.44
N LEU A 597 -5.17 7.64 -30.25
CA LEU A 597 -5.68 6.92 -31.41
C LEU A 597 -4.96 7.42 -32.65
N TYR A 598 -4.25 6.52 -33.31
CA TYR A 598 -3.47 6.85 -34.49
C TYR A 598 -4.13 6.31 -35.77
N PRO A 599 -4.20 7.09 -36.86
CA PRO A 599 -4.71 6.59 -38.15
C PRO A 599 -3.83 5.46 -38.71
N ALA A 600 -4.42 4.29 -38.96
CA ALA A 600 -3.73 3.14 -39.54
C ALA A 600 -4.51 2.51 -40.72
N ALA A 601 -3.84 1.64 -41.49
CA ALA A 601 -4.47 0.89 -42.57
C ALA A 601 -5.46 -0.14 -41.99
N GLY A 602 -6.76 0.05 -42.22
CA GLY A 602 -7.83 -0.77 -41.63
C GLY A 602 -8.65 -0.06 -40.55
N GLY A 603 -8.29 1.16 -40.17
CA GLY A 603 -8.99 1.97 -39.17
C GLY A 603 -8.01 2.59 -38.17
N PRO A 604 -8.45 3.48 -37.26
CA PRO A 604 -7.64 3.94 -36.14
C PRO A 604 -7.15 2.77 -35.27
N ALA A 605 -5.97 2.89 -34.68
CA ALA A 605 -5.41 1.92 -33.74
C ALA A 605 -5.05 2.61 -32.42
N LEU A 606 -5.12 1.87 -31.32
CA LEU A 606 -4.55 2.31 -30.05
C LEU A 606 -3.04 2.36 -30.22
N ARG A 607 -2.45 3.56 -30.09
CA ARG A 607 -1.02 3.73 -30.15
C ARG A 607 -0.45 3.96 -28.75
N ILE A 608 0.60 3.21 -28.44
CA ILE A 608 1.45 3.38 -27.26
C ILE A 608 2.79 3.93 -27.74
N LEU A 609 3.18 5.08 -27.20
CA LEU A 609 4.48 5.70 -27.45
C LEU A 609 5.29 5.70 -26.16
N GLY A 610 6.57 5.40 -26.25
CA GLY A 610 7.42 5.41 -25.07
C GLY A 610 8.88 5.69 -25.36
N LEU A 611 9.58 6.15 -24.34
CA LEU A 611 11.04 6.16 -24.25
C LEU A 611 11.42 5.24 -23.09
N GLY A 612 12.17 4.17 -23.35
CA GLY A 612 12.40 3.11 -22.36
C GLY A 612 11.18 2.21 -22.17
N GLU A 613 10.85 1.83 -20.93
CA GLU A 613 9.69 1.00 -20.65
C GLU A 613 8.39 1.82 -20.58
N ALA A 614 7.38 1.45 -21.36
CA ALA A 614 6.09 2.14 -21.41
C ALA A 614 4.93 1.17 -21.22
N GLY A 615 3.88 1.60 -20.54
CA GLY A 615 2.73 0.75 -20.29
C GLY A 615 1.41 1.50 -20.28
N VAL A 616 0.34 0.74 -20.52
CA VAL A 616 -1.05 1.20 -20.46
C VAL A 616 -1.88 0.26 -19.60
N ILE A 617 -2.92 0.79 -18.97
CA ILE A 617 -3.83 0.02 -18.11
C ILE A 617 -5.29 0.33 -18.47
N LYS A 618 -6.13 -0.70 -18.43
CA LYS A 618 -7.59 -0.59 -18.40
C LYS A 618 -8.11 -1.28 -17.15
N THR A 619 -8.75 -0.50 -16.30
CA THR A 619 -9.33 -0.99 -15.03
C THR A 619 -10.81 -1.34 -15.19
N GLY A 620 -11.35 -2.19 -14.31
CA GLY A 620 -12.80 -2.42 -14.24
C GLY A 620 -13.38 -3.13 -15.47
N ILE A 621 -12.69 -4.13 -16.01
CA ILE A 621 -13.17 -4.95 -17.14
C ILE A 621 -14.04 -6.09 -16.60
N ASP A 622 -15.23 -6.26 -17.18
CA ASP A 622 -16.14 -7.34 -16.78
C ASP A 622 -15.53 -8.72 -17.09
N SER A 623 -15.31 -9.52 -16.04
CA SER A 623 -14.76 -10.90 -16.16
C SER A 623 -15.58 -11.81 -17.07
N ARG A 624 -16.86 -11.51 -17.32
CA ARG A 624 -17.70 -12.28 -18.27
C ARG A 624 -17.17 -12.23 -19.71
N LEU A 625 -16.36 -11.23 -20.06
CA LEU A 625 -15.69 -11.15 -21.36
C LEU A 625 -14.62 -12.23 -21.55
N LEU A 626 -14.12 -12.82 -20.45
CA LEU A 626 -13.17 -13.93 -20.46
C LEU A 626 -13.84 -15.31 -20.26
N ALA A 627 -15.18 -15.38 -20.28
CA ALA A 627 -15.89 -16.64 -20.11
C ALA A 627 -15.49 -17.63 -21.22
N ASP A 628 -15.04 -18.81 -20.81
CA ASP A 628 -14.53 -19.87 -21.69
C ASP A 628 -13.30 -19.46 -22.54
N ALA A 629 -12.62 -18.35 -22.19
CA ALA A 629 -11.41 -17.91 -22.88
C ALA A 629 -10.19 -18.69 -22.41
N GLU A 630 -9.40 -19.19 -23.36
CA GLU A 630 -8.08 -19.78 -23.12
C GLU A 630 -6.98 -18.76 -23.43
N TYR A 631 -7.24 -17.80 -24.33
CA TYR A 631 -6.27 -16.80 -24.75
C TYR A 631 -6.85 -15.38 -24.83
N LEU A 632 -5.98 -14.39 -24.66
CA LEU A 632 -6.17 -13.04 -25.20
C LEU A 632 -5.29 -12.85 -26.42
N VAL A 633 -5.90 -12.38 -27.51
CA VAL A 633 -5.28 -12.19 -28.82
C VAL A 633 -5.21 -10.71 -29.12
N PHE A 634 -4.01 -10.23 -29.43
CA PHE A 634 -3.70 -8.85 -29.75
C PHE A 634 -3.31 -8.74 -31.21
N ASP A 635 -4.09 -7.97 -31.98
CA ASP A 635 -3.78 -7.65 -33.35
C ASP A 635 -2.95 -6.37 -33.39
N ILE A 636 -1.64 -6.54 -33.57
CA ILE A 636 -0.67 -5.44 -33.65
C ILE A 636 -0.55 -5.05 -35.13
N SER A 637 -1.03 -3.86 -35.47
CA SER A 637 -0.93 -3.34 -36.84
C SER A 637 0.47 -2.81 -37.16
N HIS A 638 1.19 -2.33 -36.14
CA HIS A 638 2.55 -1.83 -36.30
C HIS A 638 3.32 -1.89 -34.97
N SER A 639 4.59 -2.29 -35.03
CA SER A 639 5.61 -2.07 -34.00
C SER A 639 6.84 -1.46 -34.65
N SER A 640 7.39 -0.39 -34.07
CA SER A 640 8.54 0.32 -34.64
C SER A 640 9.87 -0.43 -34.47
N GLY A 641 9.96 -1.34 -33.49
CA GLY A 641 11.19 -2.02 -33.11
C GLY A 641 10.95 -3.38 -32.46
N GLU A 642 12.04 -4.07 -32.15
CA GLU A 642 12.05 -5.31 -31.39
C GLU A 642 11.99 -5.04 -29.89
N GLY A 643 11.28 -5.88 -29.15
CA GLY A 643 11.20 -5.79 -27.69
C GLY A 643 10.40 -6.94 -27.07
N THR A 644 10.05 -6.77 -25.80
CA THR A 644 9.18 -7.68 -25.05
C THR A 644 7.85 -6.99 -24.76
N LEU A 645 6.74 -7.66 -25.09
CA LEU A 645 5.40 -7.25 -24.69
C LEU A 645 4.94 -8.11 -23.52
N THR A 646 4.62 -7.47 -22.40
CA THR A 646 4.13 -8.12 -21.17
C THR A 646 2.66 -7.79 -20.98
N LEU A 647 1.82 -8.81 -21.01
CA LEU A 647 0.43 -8.75 -20.59
C LEU A 647 0.33 -9.06 -19.10
N ARG A 648 -0.43 -8.25 -18.37
CA ARG A 648 -0.79 -8.51 -17.00
C ARG A 648 -2.29 -8.39 -16.78
N LEU A 649 -2.86 -9.40 -16.15
CA LEU A 649 -4.23 -9.40 -15.65
C LEU A 649 -4.21 -9.47 -14.12
N SER A 650 -5.07 -8.69 -13.47
CA SER A 650 -5.22 -8.72 -12.02
C SER A 650 -6.68 -8.62 -11.59
N GLN A 651 -7.03 -9.30 -10.51
CA GLN A 651 -8.36 -9.24 -9.92
C GLN A 651 -8.26 -9.33 -8.40
N ASN A 652 -8.87 -8.35 -7.72
CA ASN A 652 -9.05 -8.38 -6.28
C ASN A 652 -10.51 -8.72 -5.95
N ALA A 653 -10.75 -9.89 -5.36
CA ALA A 653 -12.08 -10.35 -5.01
C ALA A 653 -12.11 -11.00 -3.62
N LYS A 654 -13.31 -11.28 -3.10
CA LYS A 654 -13.51 -11.95 -1.80
C LYS A 654 -12.83 -13.33 -1.66
N GLY A 655 -12.32 -13.90 -2.75
CA GLY A 655 -11.58 -15.17 -2.80
C GLY A 655 -10.05 -15.02 -2.78
N GLY A 656 -9.53 -13.80 -2.64
CA GLY A 656 -8.10 -13.49 -2.69
C GLY A 656 -7.72 -12.67 -3.92
N TYR A 657 -6.42 -12.40 -4.03
CA TYR A 657 -5.86 -11.66 -5.16
C TYR A 657 -5.33 -12.61 -6.22
N LEU A 658 -5.75 -12.38 -7.47
CA LEU A 658 -5.39 -13.17 -8.63
C LEU A 658 -4.55 -12.34 -9.58
N THR A 659 -3.42 -12.85 -10.02
CA THR A 659 -2.61 -12.23 -11.09
C THR A 659 -2.20 -13.25 -12.13
N CYS A 660 -2.10 -12.79 -13.37
CA CYS A 660 -1.49 -13.53 -14.46
C CYS A 660 -0.59 -12.59 -15.23
N GLU A 661 0.67 -12.98 -15.40
CA GLU A 661 1.64 -12.27 -16.21
C GLU A 661 2.08 -13.16 -17.36
N ALA A 662 2.07 -12.62 -18.57
CA ALA A 662 2.46 -13.34 -19.77
C ALA A 662 3.35 -12.47 -20.65
N THR A 663 4.52 -12.98 -21.05
CA THR A 663 5.49 -12.23 -21.86
C THR A 663 5.60 -12.82 -23.26
N ALA A 664 5.77 -11.96 -24.26
CA ALA A 664 5.95 -12.35 -25.65
C ALA A 664 7.00 -11.48 -26.33
N ALA A 665 7.76 -12.05 -27.27
CA ALA A 665 8.59 -11.27 -28.17
C ALA A 665 7.70 -10.41 -29.09
N CYS A 666 8.02 -9.13 -29.20
CA CYS A 666 7.37 -8.18 -30.08
C CYS A 666 8.34 -7.83 -31.22
N LEU A 667 8.04 -8.27 -32.44
CA LEU A 667 8.88 -8.00 -33.60
C LEU A 667 8.43 -6.72 -34.34
N PRO A 668 9.33 -6.08 -35.12
CA PRO A 668 8.96 -4.96 -35.98
C PRO A 668 7.88 -5.32 -37.01
N GLY A 669 6.97 -4.39 -37.29
CA GLY A 669 5.89 -4.55 -38.27
C GLY A 669 4.57 -5.07 -37.68
N SER A 670 3.72 -5.65 -38.53
CA SER A 670 2.40 -6.17 -38.14
C SER A 670 2.48 -7.63 -37.68
N GLN A 671 1.81 -7.96 -36.58
CA GLN A 671 1.80 -9.31 -36.03
C GLN A 671 0.55 -9.55 -35.19
N THR A 672 0.18 -10.82 -34.99
CA THR A 672 -0.84 -11.20 -34.02
C THR A 672 -0.19 -12.03 -32.93
N ILE A 673 -0.29 -11.56 -31.69
CA ILE A 673 0.24 -12.25 -30.51
C ILE A 673 -0.94 -12.81 -29.71
N ARG A 674 -0.83 -14.04 -29.22
CA ARG A 674 -1.78 -14.64 -28.28
C ARG A 674 -1.10 -14.93 -26.95
N PHE A 675 -1.74 -14.58 -25.85
CA PHE A 675 -1.29 -14.85 -24.49
C PHE A 675 -2.21 -15.88 -23.85
N ASP A 676 -1.64 -16.94 -23.25
CA ASP A 676 -2.40 -17.92 -22.46
C ASP A 676 -2.90 -17.27 -21.16
N ILE A 677 -4.21 -17.29 -20.97
CA ILE A 677 -4.89 -16.76 -19.77
C ILE A 677 -5.80 -17.81 -19.13
N SER A 678 -5.71 -19.07 -19.53
CA SER A 678 -6.64 -20.14 -19.17
C SER A 678 -6.76 -20.34 -17.64
N GLU A 679 -5.64 -20.27 -16.92
CA GLU A 679 -5.61 -20.36 -15.45
C GLU A 679 -6.25 -19.14 -14.79
N PHE A 680 -6.00 -17.94 -15.31
CA PHE A 680 -6.64 -16.72 -14.83
C PHE A 680 -8.15 -16.76 -15.06
N ALA A 681 -8.59 -17.06 -16.29
CA ALA A 681 -10.00 -17.13 -16.64
C ALA A 681 -10.74 -18.22 -15.85
N GLY A 682 -10.09 -19.35 -15.59
CA GLY A 682 -10.65 -20.45 -14.79
C GLY A 682 -10.74 -20.15 -13.29
N ALA A 683 -9.81 -19.35 -12.75
CA ALA A 683 -9.78 -18.97 -11.34
C ALA A 683 -10.52 -17.65 -11.02
N ALA A 684 -10.75 -16.81 -12.03
CA ALA A 684 -11.37 -15.50 -11.87
C ALA A 684 -12.78 -15.62 -11.27
N ALA A 685 -13.02 -14.83 -10.21
CA ALA A 685 -14.34 -14.63 -9.67
C ALA A 685 -15.20 -13.78 -10.62
N ARG A 686 -16.52 -13.78 -10.40
CA ARG A 686 -17.46 -12.84 -11.04
C ARG A 686 -17.30 -11.44 -10.45
N ALA A 687 -16.16 -10.83 -10.68
CA ALA A 687 -15.80 -9.46 -10.33
C ALA A 687 -15.06 -8.83 -11.52
N ASP A 688 -14.90 -7.51 -11.51
CA ASP A 688 -14.11 -6.85 -12.55
C ASP A 688 -12.61 -7.15 -12.38
N PHE A 689 -11.87 -7.14 -13.47
CA PHE A 689 -10.42 -7.32 -13.49
C PHE A 689 -9.75 -6.13 -14.20
N ASN A 690 -8.46 -5.96 -13.97
CA ASN A 690 -7.65 -4.98 -14.68
C ASN A 690 -6.77 -5.68 -15.72
N LEU A 691 -6.53 -5.01 -16.84
CA LEU A 691 -5.60 -5.42 -17.88
C LEU A 691 -4.54 -4.33 -18.03
N SER A 692 -3.26 -4.69 -17.90
CA SER A 692 -2.14 -3.83 -18.26
C SER A 692 -1.25 -4.46 -19.31
N LEU A 693 -0.66 -3.60 -20.13
CA LEU A 693 0.31 -3.96 -21.15
C LEU A 693 1.56 -3.14 -20.92
N TRP A 694 2.71 -3.79 -20.96
CA TRP A 694 4.02 -3.15 -20.86
C TRP A 694 4.87 -3.53 -22.05
N LEU A 695 5.48 -2.54 -22.66
CA LEU A 695 6.43 -2.70 -23.74
C LEU A 695 7.82 -2.33 -23.22
N SER A 696 8.71 -3.30 -23.26
CA SER A 696 10.12 -3.15 -22.95
C SER A 696 10.91 -3.27 -24.26
N PRO A 697 11.28 -2.15 -24.90
CA PRO A 697 12.05 -2.19 -26.15
C PRO A 697 13.44 -2.77 -25.91
N ALA A 698 14.01 -3.41 -26.94
CA ALA A 698 15.39 -3.90 -26.89
C ALA A 698 16.41 -2.75 -26.79
N ASP A 699 16.14 -1.65 -27.49
CA ASP A 699 16.86 -0.38 -27.36
C ASP A 699 16.08 0.54 -26.41
N LYS A 700 16.59 0.73 -25.19
CA LYS A 700 15.95 1.57 -24.17
C LYS A 700 16.10 3.06 -24.42
N GLU A 701 17.03 3.48 -25.28
CA GLU A 701 17.30 4.89 -25.58
C GLU A 701 16.51 5.40 -26.79
N ALA A 702 16.03 4.49 -27.64
CA ALA A 702 15.21 4.85 -28.78
C ALA A 702 13.72 5.02 -28.40
N PRO A 703 13.03 6.04 -28.93
CA PRO A 703 11.58 6.10 -28.85
C PRO A 703 10.99 4.91 -29.62
N HIS A 704 9.98 4.28 -29.03
CA HIS A 704 9.30 3.14 -29.61
C HIS A 704 7.79 3.40 -29.72
N GLU A 705 7.16 2.75 -30.70
CA GLU A 705 5.75 2.88 -31.03
C GLU A 705 5.14 1.50 -31.24
N LEU A 706 4.01 1.23 -30.58
CA LEU A 706 3.21 0.02 -30.75
C LEU A 706 1.76 0.42 -31.04
N MET A 707 1.20 -0.11 -32.13
CA MET A 707 -0.17 0.11 -32.54
C MET A 707 -0.99 -1.18 -32.47
N ILE A 708 -2.08 -1.15 -31.71
CA ILE A 708 -2.98 -2.28 -31.48
C ILE A 708 -4.34 -1.96 -32.09
N SER A 709 -4.78 -2.78 -33.04
CA SER A 709 -6.07 -2.63 -33.72
C SER A 709 -7.22 -3.24 -32.92
N SER A 710 -7.00 -4.42 -32.33
CA SER A 710 -8.03 -5.14 -31.58
C SER A 710 -7.43 -6.00 -30.48
N ILE A 711 -8.25 -6.24 -29.44
CA ILE A 711 -7.98 -7.23 -28.39
C ILE A 711 -9.19 -8.17 -28.35
N SER A 712 -8.96 -9.46 -28.49
CA SER A 712 -10.02 -10.48 -28.54
C SER A 712 -9.77 -11.61 -27.55
N ALA A 713 -10.80 -12.04 -26.85
CA ALA A 713 -10.79 -13.30 -26.11
C ALA A 713 -10.96 -14.46 -27.09
N ALA A 714 -10.26 -15.57 -26.85
CA ALA A 714 -10.24 -16.68 -27.77
C ALA A 714 -10.23 -18.04 -27.05
N SER A 715 -10.81 -19.05 -27.70
CA SER A 715 -10.69 -20.46 -27.31
C SER A 715 -10.40 -21.34 -28.52
N GLU A 716 -9.77 -22.49 -28.28
CA GLU A 716 -9.55 -23.46 -29.34
C GLU A 716 -10.87 -24.00 -29.89
N GLN A 717 -11.02 -24.01 -31.21
CA GLN A 717 -12.20 -24.55 -31.86
C GLN A 717 -12.18 -26.09 -31.78
N ARG A 718 -12.67 -26.66 -30.68
CA ARG A 718 -12.84 -28.11 -30.53
C ARG A 718 -13.93 -28.57 -31.49
N THR A 719 -13.56 -29.35 -32.50
CA THR A 719 -14.56 -30.00 -33.36
C THR A 719 -15.37 -30.98 -32.50
N ALA A 720 -16.69 -30.88 -32.50
CA ALA A 720 -17.57 -31.77 -31.72
C ALA A 720 -17.54 -33.24 -32.17
N ALA A 721 -16.73 -33.58 -33.19
CA ALA A 721 -16.65 -34.87 -33.82
C ALA A 721 -16.42 -36.05 -32.85
N PRO A 722 -15.47 -36.03 -31.90
CA PRO A 722 -15.22 -37.19 -31.05
C PRO A 722 -16.35 -37.41 -30.02
N VAL A 723 -16.94 -36.35 -29.46
CA VAL A 723 -18.06 -36.48 -28.52
C VAL A 723 -19.31 -36.98 -29.24
N LEU A 724 -19.58 -36.48 -30.44
CA LEU A 724 -20.69 -36.97 -31.27
C LEU A 724 -20.47 -38.44 -31.67
N TRP A 725 -19.24 -38.83 -32.02
CA TRP A 725 -18.88 -40.22 -32.31
C TRP A 725 -19.01 -41.12 -31.09
N ILE A 726 -18.65 -40.66 -29.88
CA ILE A 726 -18.83 -41.42 -28.64
C ILE A 726 -20.32 -41.61 -28.33
N ILE A 727 -21.15 -40.58 -28.52
CA ILE A 727 -22.61 -40.67 -28.34
C ILE A 727 -23.23 -41.63 -29.38
N VAL A 728 -22.84 -41.50 -30.65
CA VAL A 728 -23.30 -42.39 -31.74
C VAL A 728 -22.87 -43.83 -31.48
N LEU A 729 -21.62 -44.07 -31.07
CA LEU A 729 -21.10 -45.40 -30.75
C LEU A 729 -21.83 -45.99 -29.54
N SER A 730 -22.10 -45.19 -28.51
CA SER A 730 -22.85 -45.61 -27.32
C SER A 730 -24.29 -45.99 -27.68
N LEU A 731 -24.96 -45.21 -28.53
CA LEU A 731 -26.29 -45.52 -29.04
C LEU A 731 -26.30 -46.78 -29.93
N LEU A 732 -25.26 -46.99 -30.75
CA LEU A 732 -25.11 -48.18 -31.59
C LEU A 732 -24.93 -49.44 -30.73
N VAL A 733 -24.07 -49.38 -29.71
CA VAL A 733 -23.85 -50.48 -28.75
C VAL A 733 -25.15 -50.81 -28.01
N PHE A 734 -25.88 -49.79 -27.55
CA PHE A 734 -27.18 -49.98 -26.91
C PHE A 734 -28.19 -50.67 -27.85
N PHE A 735 -28.24 -50.28 -29.12
CA PHE A 735 -29.14 -50.87 -30.12
C PHE A 735 -28.78 -52.34 -30.42
N ILE A 736 -27.49 -52.67 -30.51
CA ILE A 736 -27.01 -54.04 -30.69
C ILE A 736 -27.38 -54.91 -29.48
N LEU A 737 -27.20 -54.41 -28.25
CA LEU A 737 -27.62 -55.08 -27.02
C LEU A 737 -29.12 -55.35 -27.00
N MET A 738 -29.94 -54.39 -27.42
CA MET A 738 -31.39 -54.54 -27.57
C MET A 738 -31.76 -55.66 -28.55
N ILE A 739 -31.09 -55.75 -29.71
CA ILE A 739 -31.32 -56.80 -30.70
C ILE A 739 -30.93 -58.18 -30.14
N ILE A 740 -29.77 -58.28 -29.47
CA ILE A 740 -29.33 -59.52 -28.83
C ILE A 740 -30.34 -59.97 -27.76
N LEU A 741 -30.84 -59.04 -26.94
CA LEU A 741 -31.86 -59.33 -25.92
C LEU A 741 -33.18 -59.82 -26.54
N ALA A 742 -33.61 -59.21 -27.65
CA ALA A 742 -34.80 -59.61 -28.38
C ALA A 742 -34.65 -61.00 -29.02
N LEU A 743 -33.47 -61.32 -29.57
CA LEU A 743 -33.14 -62.64 -30.11
C LEU A 743 -33.10 -63.70 -29.00
N PHE A 744 -32.48 -63.40 -27.85
CA PHE A 744 -32.48 -64.27 -26.66
C PHE A 744 -33.89 -64.49 -26.14
N SER A 745 -34.74 -63.46 -26.06
CA SER A 745 -36.14 -63.57 -25.66
C SER A 745 -36.94 -64.49 -26.61
N ARG A 746 -36.76 -64.34 -27.92
CA ARG A 746 -37.39 -65.22 -28.92
C ARG A 746 -36.90 -66.66 -28.82
N LEU A 747 -35.59 -66.87 -28.61
CA LEU A 747 -35.01 -68.19 -28.43
C LEU A 747 -35.50 -68.84 -27.12
N TYR A 748 -35.54 -68.08 -26.04
CA TYR A 748 -36.08 -68.49 -24.75
C TYR A 748 -37.56 -68.88 -24.86
N HIS A 749 -38.39 -68.09 -25.55
CA HIS A 749 -39.79 -68.43 -25.81
C HIS A 749 -39.95 -69.67 -26.70
N ARG A 750 -39.08 -69.87 -27.70
CA ARG A 750 -39.07 -71.11 -28.51
C ARG A 750 -38.70 -72.34 -27.67
N ILE A 751 -37.69 -72.23 -26.79
CA ILE A 751 -37.29 -73.31 -25.88
C ILE A 751 -38.40 -73.61 -24.86
N ARG A 752 -39.05 -72.57 -24.31
CA ARG A 752 -40.19 -72.71 -23.39
C ARG A 752 -41.39 -73.36 -24.07
N ARG A 753 -41.72 -73.00 -25.32
CA ARG A 753 -42.78 -73.67 -26.11
C ARG A 753 -42.44 -75.14 -26.42
N ARG A 754 -41.16 -75.47 -26.67
CA ARG A 754 -40.71 -76.86 -26.83
C ARG A 754 -40.80 -77.66 -25.54
N ARG A 755 -40.46 -77.08 -24.38
CA ARG A 755 -40.63 -77.73 -23.06
C ARG A 755 -42.11 -77.89 -22.67
N ALA A 756 -42.97 -76.93 -22.99
CA ALA A 756 -44.41 -77.03 -22.78
C ALA A 756 -45.05 -78.16 -23.62
N ARG A 757 -44.63 -78.34 -24.88
CA ARG A 757 -45.05 -79.48 -25.73
C ARG A 757 -44.52 -80.84 -25.23
N LYS A 758 -43.36 -80.87 -24.57
CA LYS A 758 -42.80 -82.11 -23.98
C LYS A 758 -43.51 -82.51 -22.68
N ASN A 759 -44.06 -81.55 -21.94
CA ASN A 759 -44.85 -81.81 -20.73
C ASN A 759 -46.33 -82.10 -21.03
N SER A 760 -46.92 -81.55 -22.11
CA SER A 760 -48.28 -81.92 -22.53
C SER A 760 -48.36 -83.31 -23.18
N GLY A 761 -47.22 -83.88 -23.63
CA GLY A 761 -47.14 -85.24 -24.17
C GLY A 761 -47.00 -86.36 -23.14
N LYS A 762 -46.80 -86.04 -21.84
CA LYS A 762 -46.77 -87.04 -20.75
C LYS A 762 -48.05 -87.12 -19.91
N ALA A 763 -48.97 -86.17 -20.08
CA ALA A 763 -50.29 -86.23 -19.43
C ALA A 763 -51.34 -87.02 -20.24
N SER A 764 -51.03 -87.39 -21.49
CA SER A 764 -51.93 -88.13 -22.39
C SER A 764 -51.75 -89.66 -22.35
N THR A 765 -50.82 -90.18 -21.55
CA THR A 765 -50.55 -91.64 -21.43
C THR A 765 -51.19 -92.26 -20.18
N ALA A 766 -52.17 -91.59 -19.58
CA ALA A 766 -52.92 -92.06 -18.41
C ALA A 766 -54.40 -92.40 -18.72
N LEU A 767 -54.82 -92.40 -19.99
CA LEU A 767 -56.22 -92.57 -20.39
C LEU A 767 -56.37 -93.43 -21.66
N THR A 768 -55.63 -94.54 -21.77
CA THR A 768 -55.90 -95.64 -22.71
C THR A 768 -55.14 -96.88 -22.21
N ASN A 769 -55.65 -97.50 -21.16
CA ASN A 769 -55.40 -98.90 -20.78
C ASN A 769 -56.61 -99.33 -19.96
N ARG A 770 -57.74 -99.45 -20.65
CA ARG A 770 -59.00 -100.06 -20.22
C ARG A 770 -59.69 -100.47 -21.52
N GLU A 771 -59.94 -101.78 -21.68
CA GLU A 771 -60.33 -102.53 -22.91
C GLU A 771 -59.10 -102.94 -23.77
N ASP A 772 -58.61 -104.19 -23.87
CA ASP A 772 -58.91 -105.53 -23.32
C ASP A 772 -57.63 -106.41 -23.46
N ALA A 773 -57.49 -107.44 -22.61
CA ALA A 773 -56.44 -108.49 -22.48
C ALA A 773 -55.28 -108.27 -21.50
#